data_AF-A0A842SS16-F1
#
_entry.id   AF-A0A842SS16-F1
#
_cell.length_a   1.000
_cell.length_b   1.000
_cell.length_c   1.000
_cell.angle_alpha   90.00
_cell.angle_beta   90.00
_cell.angle_gamma   90.00
#
_symmetry.space_group_name_H-M   'P 1'
#
loop_
_entity.id
_entity.type
_entity.pdbx_description
1 polymer ?
#
loop_
_entity_poly.entity_id
_entity_poly.type
_entity_poly.pdbx_seq_one_letter_code
_entity_poly.pdbx_strand_id
1 'polypeptide(L)'
;MSVTESFYETLFEVSNDYRYNILQLLKTKPMRITDISKILELTTQEISRHASRLSDTRLIYKDVEGLFHLTPYGDLINVLLEDFLFITENREYFLEHTVSRIKPSFIKTLSNLSDSILVDNTLEFLHLIDKLIKEANEKVWLIVDHYPVNYLDSIIKAMNRGVKFRIIELSEVSSGPHMNLASLEEANNIERTRNTELSEQRTLEEIGVFMFLSENQCALAFPSEENKFDYKGFIATDKRAIQWCLDLYTTYWNETSPRYKIPRKTLKKEQNQTMGSLENGNFIILGQRTINDAQIVQDAVDQYEKILLRGHFNFGDSTVKISKSVRISGELKNNKPSTIIYKRGWSFPSDECEAVFEVNGEEAEVIIENIHFTDFNCTCINARRGKRLNVTNNWMTLQTGYGRGWKYLQYGDIVCGIWVGPQTENIDKEEKFADGVLINGNYLDFSLGAPDTASFGSTEIANQLSTKPDLSSHEYYIGIGINITNFSDNLEIKNNKIRNMNSSGISIIDNFIDSDVKITENIIESTIPGSYPFRRPEAGNGILIQNSSNYWPSTSSMKISGNILNIDRPDYCGIVLKTNIQEGLDRTEKTRIIKNNIRIKEGQACIKVDSGMMSIIDNKFSGNAFFGVMVKSDKITPTLASQKSNDYNANNDITELQLIDPWFRITRNEPVK
;
A
#
# COMPACT_ATOMS: atom_id res chain seq x y z
N MET A 1 25.18 -56.44 -27.47
CA MET A 1 25.50 -55.18 -26.79
C MET A 1 24.29 -54.81 -25.96
N SER A 2 24.46 -54.63 -24.66
CA SER A 2 23.36 -54.14 -23.82
C SER A 2 23.03 -52.69 -24.19
N VAL A 3 21.80 -52.23 -23.93
CA VAL A 3 21.40 -50.83 -24.17
C VAL A 3 22.36 -49.86 -23.47
N THR A 4 22.86 -50.24 -22.29
CA THR A 4 23.83 -49.47 -21.50
C THR A 4 25.22 -49.38 -22.16
N GLU A 5 25.69 -50.46 -22.79
CA GLU A 5 26.97 -50.45 -23.52
C GLU A 5 26.92 -49.54 -24.76
N SER A 6 25.85 -49.61 -25.56
CA SER A 6 25.68 -48.76 -26.74
C SER A 6 25.58 -47.27 -26.37
N PHE A 7 25.01 -46.96 -25.21
CA PHE A 7 24.97 -45.60 -24.66
C PHE A 7 26.37 -45.09 -24.32
N TYR A 8 27.18 -45.87 -23.59
CA TYR A 8 28.55 -45.47 -23.23
C TYR A 8 29.45 -45.33 -24.46
N GLU A 9 29.32 -46.22 -25.44
CA GLU A 9 30.05 -46.10 -26.70
C GLU A 9 29.68 -44.81 -27.43
N THR A 10 28.39 -44.48 -27.54
CA THR A 10 27.95 -43.23 -28.17
C THR A 10 28.53 -42.01 -27.45
N LEU A 11 28.44 -41.95 -26.12
CA LEU A 11 29.02 -40.86 -25.32
C LEU A 11 30.55 -40.76 -25.48
N PHE A 12 31.24 -41.91 -25.52
CA PHE A 12 32.68 -41.94 -25.73
C PHE A 12 33.09 -41.44 -27.11
N GLU A 13 32.28 -41.71 -28.14
CA GLU A 13 32.57 -41.22 -29.49
C GLU A 13 32.38 -39.71 -29.59
N VAL A 14 31.28 -39.17 -29.08
CA VAL A 14 30.95 -37.74 -29.17
C VAL A 14 31.74 -36.86 -28.22
N SER A 15 32.39 -37.41 -27.18
CA SER A 15 33.26 -36.64 -26.27
C SER A 15 34.62 -36.25 -26.87
N ASN A 16 34.96 -36.74 -28.06
CA ASN A 16 36.17 -36.32 -28.77
C ASN A 16 35.88 -35.14 -29.70
N ASP A 17 36.64 -34.07 -29.53
CA ASP A 17 36.63 -32.83 -30.31
C ASP A 17 36.55 -33.03 -31.84
N TYR A 18 37.43 -33.84 -32.43
CA TYR A 18 37.45 -34.05 -33.87
C TYR A 18 36.22 -34.79 -34.37
N ARG A 19 35.78 -35.83 -33.65
CA ARG A 19 34.56 -36.58 -34.02
C ARG A 19 33.32 -35.72 -33.90
N TYR A 20 33.21 -34.94 -32.84
CA TYR A 20 32.13 -33.96 -32.69
C TYR A 20 32.13 -32.94 -33.84
N ASN A 21 33.28 -32.37 -34.17
CA ASN A 21 33.40 -31.40 -35.28
C ASN A 21 33.06 -32.02 -36.65
N ILE A 22 33.41 -33.28 -36.88
CA ILE A 22 32.96 -34.02 -38.08
C ILE A 22 31.43 -34.08 -38.13
N LEU A 23 30.77 -34.41 -37.02
CA LEU A 23 29.31 -34.45 -36.95
C LEU A 23 28.69 -33.08 -37.25
N GLN A 24 29.26 -31.99 -36.73
CA GLN A 24 28.80 -30.63 -37.01
C GLN A 24 28.94 -30.23 -38.49
N LEU A 25 30.06 -30.58 -39.12
CA LEU A 25 30.25 -30.34 -40.55
C LEU A 25 29.20 -31.10 -41.38
N LEU A 26 28.99 -32.37 -41.06
CA LEU A 26 28.05 -33.24 -41.78
C LEU A 26 26.58 -32.85 -41.56
N LYS A 27 26.25 -32.16 -40.47
CA LYS A 27 24.93 -31.55 -40.25
C LYS A 27 24.61 -30.48 -41.30
N THR A 28 25.62 -29.75 -41.77
CA THR A 28 25.42 -28.68 -42.77
C THR A 28 25.29 -29.23 -44.19
N LYS A 29 26.13 -30.20 -44.55
CA LYS A 29 26.09 -30.88 -45.85
C LYS A 29 26.93 -32.16 -45.84
N PRO A 30 26.64 -33.12 -46.74
CA PRO A 30 27.50 -34.27 -46.97
C PRO A 30 28.89 -33.85 -47.48
N MET A 31 29.95 -34.51 -47.03
CA MET A 31 31.34 -34.15 -47.38
C MET A 31 32.24 -35.37 -47.63
N ARG A 32 33.29 -35.20 -48.44
CA ARG A 32 34.37 -36.20 -48.57
C ARG A 32 35.38 -36.03 -47.45
N ILE A 33 36.12 -37.11 -47.14
CA ILE A 33 37.23 -37.07 -46.15
C ILE A 33 38.24 -35.97 -46.47
N THR A 34 38.55 -35.75 -47.76
CA THR A 34 39.50 -34.71 -48.20
C THR A 34 39.01 -33.31 -47.89
N ASP A 35 37.70 -33.07 -47.89
CA ASP A 35 37.13 -31.76 -47.62
C ASP A 35 37.10 -31.52 -46.11
N ILE A 36 36.69 -32.53 -45.34
CA ILE A 36 36.73 -32.51 -43.86
C ILE A 36 38.17 -32.31 -43.37
N SER A 37 39.14 -33.02 -43.96
CA SER A 37 40.57 -32.92 -43.65
C SER A 37 41.11 -31.50 -43.86
N LYS A 38 40.70 -30.82 -44.94
CA LYS A 38 41.07 -29.42 -45.19
C LYS A 38 40.47 -28.47 -44.16
N ILE A 39 39.20 -28.69 -43.77
CA ILE A 39 38.49 -27.80 -42.84
C ILE A 39 39.02 -27.96 -41.41
N LEU A 40 39.28 -29.19 -40.97
CA LEU A 40 39.76 -29.49 -39.61
C LEU A 40 41.29 -29.51 -39.49
N GLU A 41 42.01 -29.22 -40.57
CA GLU A 41 43.48 -29.20 -40.64
C GLU A 41 44.16 -30.51 -40.15
N LEU A 42 43.50 -31.65 -40.38
CA LEU A 42 44.00 -32.98 -40.04
C LEU A 42 44.39 -33.78 -41.27
N THR A 43 45.22 -34.81 -41.12
CA THR A 43 45.53 -35.71 -42.24
C THR A 43 44.31 -36.54 -42.66
N THR A 44 44.24 -36.90 -43.94
CA THR A 44 43.21 -37.81 -44.49
C THR A 44 43.14 -39.14 -43.71
N GLN A 45 44.28 -39.63 -43.20
CA GLN A 45 44.35 -40.87 -42.41
C GLN A 45 43.68 -40.71 -41.04
N GLU A 46 43.89 -39.58 -40.36
CA GLU A 46 43.25 -39.28 -39.09
C GLU A 46 41.74 -39.11 -39.24
N ILE A 47 41.29 -38.33 -40.23
CA ILE A 47 39.84 -38.18 -40.52
C ILE A 47 39.23 -39.53 -40.88
N SER A 48 39.90 -40.36 -41.69
CA SER A 48 39.41 -41.71 -42.01
C SER A 48 39.24 -42.56 -40.75
N ARG A 49 40.16 -42.47 -39.79
CA ARG A 49 40.05 -43.17 -38.50
C ARG A 49 38.85 -42.67 -37.70
N HIS A 50 38.65 -41.36 -37.59
CA HIS A 50 37.50 -40.78 -36.87
C HIS A 50 36.17 -41.13 -37.54
N ALA A 51 36.10 -41.02 -38.87
CA ALA A 51 34.91 -41.37 -39.66
C ALA A 51 34.57 -42.86 -39.58
N SER A 52 35.58 -43.75 -39.55
CA SER A 52 35.35 -45.19 -39.34
C SER A 52 34.66 -45.42 -38.00
N ARG A 53 35.15 -44.84 -36.91
CA ARG A 53 34.56 -45.06 -35.58
C ARG A 53 33.15 -44.49 -35.43
N LEU A 54 32.88 -43.34 -36.04
CA LEU A 54 31.54 -42.77 -36.13
C LEU A 54 30.59 -43.63 -36.99
N SER A 55 31.12 -44.32 -38.01
CA SER A 55 30.35 -45.26 -38.83
C SER A 55 30.07 -46.55 -38.07
N ASP A 56 31.04 -47.04 -37.29
CA ASP A 56 30.91 -48.25 -36.47
C ASP A 56 29.83 -48.07 -35.39
N THR A 57 29.71 -46.87 -34.81
CA THR A 57 28.62 -46.48 -33.89
C THR A 57 27.35 -46.00 -34.59
N ARG A 58 27.31 -46.07 -35.92
CA ARG A 58 26.15 -45.73 -36.78
C ARG A 58 25.69 -44.28 -36.65
N LEU A 59 26.58 -43.36 -36.26
CA LEU A 59 26.30 -41.92 -36.24
C LEU A 59 26.39 -41.33 -37.66
N ILE A 60 27.25 -41.90 -38.51
CA ILE A 60 27.40 -41.50 -39.91
C ILE A 60 27.37 -42.71 -40.85
N TYR A 61 27.15 -42.47 -42.13
CA TYR A 61 27.32 -43.48 -43.18
C TYR A 61 27.98 -42.88 -44.42
N LYS A 62 28.55 -43.75 -45.26
CA LYS A 62 29.18 -43.37 -46.53
C LYS A 62 28.30 -43.84 -47.69
N ASP A 63 28.02 -42.95 -48.63
CA ASP A 63 27.26 -43.28 -49.83
C ASP A 63 28.14 -43.87 -50.95
N VAL A 64 27.51 -44.21 -52.07
CA VAL A 64 28.16 -44.79 -53.25
C VAL A 64 29.12 -43.82 -53.96
N GLU A 65 28.95 -42.51 -53.79
CA GLU A 65 29.82 -41.47 -54.34
C GLU A 65 31.02 -41.18 -53.44
N GLY A 66 31.00 -41.73 -52.23
CA GLY A 66 32.02 -41.62 -51.21
C GLY A 66 31.89 -40.40 -50.32
N LEU A 67 30.71 -39.77 -50.28
CA LEU A 67 30.35 -38.71 -49.34
C LEU A 67 29.89 -39.33 -48.02
N PHE A 68 30.28 -38.71 -46.92
CA PHE A 68 29.77 -39.04 -45.60
C PHE A 68 28.54 -38.20 -45.28
N HIS A 69 27.58 -38.82 -44.61
CA HIS A 69 26.29 -38.26 -44.22
C HIS A 69 26.02 -38.59 -42.75
N LEU A 70 25.27 -37.74 -42.04
CA LEU A 70 24.67 -38.14 -40.77
C LEU A 70 23.61 -39.22 -41.02
N THR A 71 23.55 -40.23 -40.16
CA THR A 71 22.37 -41.09 -40.09
C THR A 71 21.24 -40.35 -39.36
N PRO A 72 19.97 -40.80 -39.46
CA PRO A 72 18.90 -40.27 -38.60
C PRO A 72 19.19 -40.39 -37.11
N TYR A 73 19.94 -41.42 -36.70
CA TYR A 73 20.40 -41.57 -35.31
C TYR A 73 21.46 -40.52 -34.94
N GLY A 74 22.47 -40.32 -35.80
CA GLY A 74 23.50 -39.29 -35.56
C GLY A 74 22.95 -37.87 -35.58
N ASP A 75 21.96 -37.59 -36.43
CA ASP A 75 21.26 -36.31 -36.44
C ASP A 75 20.50 -36.06 -35.12
N LEU A 76 19.76 -37.07 -34.63
CA LEU A 76 19.08 -36.96 -33.33
C LEU A 76 20.06 -36.80 -32.17
N ILE A 77 21.18 -37.53 -32.17
CA ILE A 77 22.23 -37.37 -31.16
C ILE A 77 22.79 -35.95 -31.20
N ASN A 78 23.06 -35.39 -32.38
CA ASN A 78 23.51 -34.00 -32.50
C ASN A 78 22.52 -32.99 -31.95
N VAL A 79 21.21 -33.17 -32.19
CA VAL A 79 20.17 -32.29 -31.63
C VAL A 79 20.21 -32.34 -30.10
N LEU A 80 20.31 -33.54 -29.51
CA LEU A 80 20.36 -33.68 -28.05
C LEU A 80 21.65 -33.09 -27.45
N LEU A 81 22.78 -33.15 -28.17
CA LEU A 81 24.05 -32.59 -27.72
C LEU A 81 24.03 -31.06 -27.62
N GLU A 82 23.19 -30.36 -28.38
CA GLU A 82 23.08 -28.89 -28.29
C GLU A 82 22.72 -28.45 -26.86
N ASP A 83 21.78 -29.12 -26.19
CA ASP A 83 21.40 -28.78 -24.82
C ASP A 83 22.52 -29.07 -23.82
N PHE A 84 23.24 -30.19 -24.00
CA PHE A 84 24.40 -30.52 -23.16
C PHE A 84 25.51 -29.48 -23.28
N LEU A 85 25.76 -29.00 -24.50
CA LEU A 85 26.76 -27.97 -24.75
C LEU A 85 26.37 -26.65 -24.10
N PHE A 86 25.14 -26.18 -24.31
CA PHE A 86 24.65 -24.95 -23.70
C PHE A 86 24.79 -24.95 -22.17
N ILE A 87 24.42 -26.07 -21.52
CA ILE A 87 24.54 -26.22 -20.06
C ILE A 87 26.02 -26.24 -19.64
N THR A 88 26.89 -26.87 -20.43
CA THR A 88 28.33 -26.97 -20.15
C THR A 88 29.03 -25.62 -20.32
N GLU A 89 28.68 -24.86 -21.36
CA GLU A 89 29.21 -23.51 -21.61
C GLU A 89 28.83 -22.53 -20.49
N ASN A 90 27.62 -22.70 -19.94
CA ASN A 90 27.10 -21.87 -18.84
C ASN A 90 27.18 -22.58 -17.48
N ARG A 91 28.14 -23.49 -17.31
CA ARG A 91 28.25 -24.35 -16.12
C ARG A 91 28.26 -23.58 -14.82
N GLU A 92 29.07 -22.53 -14.73
CA GLU A 92 29.22 -21.75 -13.49
C GLU A 92 27.90 -21.06 -13.11
N TYR A 93 27.12 -20.61 -14.09
CA TYR A 93 25.78 -20.08 -13.85
C TYR A 93 24.83 -21.14 -13.27
N PHE A 94 24.81 -22.33 -13.86
CA PHE A 94 23.94 -23.44 -13.41
C PHE A 94 24.41 -24.14 -12.12
N LEU A 95 25.59 -23.82 -11.59
CA LEU A 95 26.01 -24.24 -10.24
C LEU A 95 25.31 -23.40 -9.16
N GLU A 96 24.97 -22.15 -9.46
CA GLU A 96 24.35 -21.21 -8.50
C GLU A 96 22.84 -21.05 -8.72
N HIS A 97 22.33 -21.43 -9.90
CA HIS A 97 20.95 -21.20 -10.33
C HIS A 97 20.21 -22.49 -10.68
N THR A 98 18.91 -22.53 -10.40
CA THR A 98 18.06 -23.70 -10.62
C THR A 98 16.97 -23.46 -11.67
N VAL A 99 16.74 -24.46 -12.51
CA VAL A 99 15.62 -24.50 -13.48
C VAL A 99 14.48 -25.42 -13.02
N SER A 100 14.53 -25.91 -11.78
CA SER A 100 13.61 -26.93 -11.23
C SER A 100 12.14 -26.55 -11.29
N ARG A 101 11.82 -25.25 -11.32
CA ARG A 101 10.48 -24.67 -11.37
C ARG A 101 9.97 -24.39 -12.79
N ILE A 102 10.75 -24.73 -13.80
CA ILE A 102 10.38 -24.65 -15.20
C ILE A 102 9.92 -26.03 -15.69
N LYS A 103 8.94 -26.06 -16.59
CA LYS A 103 8.45 -27.35 -17.11
C LYS A 103 9.54 -28.12 -17.84
N PRO A 104 9.57 -29.46 -17.70
CA PRO A 104 10.57 -30.30 -18.36
C PRO A 104 10.69 -30.12 -19.88
N SER A 105 9.61 -29.73 -20.57
CA SER A 105 9.61 -29.46 -22.01
C SER A 105 10.53 -28.28 -22.40
N PHE A 106 10.62 -27.25 -21.56
CA PHE A 106 11.48 -26.10 -21.78
C PHE A 106 12.92 -26.37 -21.34
N ILE A 107 13.11 -27.16 -20.28
CA ILE A 107 14.44 -27.62 -19.84
C ILE A 107 15.12 -28.43 -20.95
N LYS A 108 14.37 -29.29 -21.65
CA LYS A 108 14.86 -30.11 -22.78
C LYS A 108 15.13 -29.32 -24.07
N THR A 109 14.99 -28.00 -24.04
CA THR A 109 15.18 -27.12 -25.20
C THR A 109 15.93 -25.85 -24.82
N LEU A 110 16.72 -25.89 -23.74
CA LEU A 110 17.50 -24.75 -23.25
C LEU A 110 18.53 -24.27 -24.28
N SER A 111 19.01 -25.16 -25.15
CA SER A 111 19.87 -24.80 -26.30
C SER A 111 19.25 -23.77 -27.24
N ASN A 112 17.94 -23.53 -27.18
CA ASN A 112 17.34 -22.41 -27.91
C ASN A 112 17.89 -21.05 -27.45
N LEU A 113 18.51 -20.97 -26.28
CA LEU A 113 19.19 -19.79 -25.74
C LEU A 113 20.69 -19.71 -26.11
N SER A 114 21.22 -20.61 -26.94
CA SER A 114 22.68 -20.70 -27.18
C SER A 114 23.30 -19.44 -27.78
N ASP A 115 22.53 -18.66 -28.55
CA ASP A 115 22.99 -17.38 -29.12
C ASP A 115 22.73 -16.18 -28.18
N SER A 116 22.29 -16.44 -26.94
CA SER A 116 22.07 -15.41 -25.94
C SER A 116 23.36 -15.05 -25.20
N ILE A 117 23.47 -13.81 -24.75
CA ILE A 117 24.62 -13.33 -23.99
C ILE A 117 24.35 -13.52 -22.51
N LEU A 118 25.19 -14.28 -21.81
CA LEU A 118 25.18 -14.34 -20.35
C LEU A 118 25.76 -13.03 -19.79
N VAL A 119 24.99 -12.38 -18.92
CA VAL A 119 25.35 -11.15 -18.20
C VAL A 119 25.42 -11.50 -16.71
N ASP A 120 26.64 -11.48 -16.17
CA ASP A 120 26.95 -11.81 -14.77
C ASP A 120 27.01 -10.57 -13.85
N ASN A 121 26.83 -9.38 -14.42
CA ASN A 121 26.79 -8.12 -13.70
C ASN A 121 25.34 -7.64 -13.52
N THR A 122 24.89 -7.59 -12.27
CA THR A 122 23.53 -7.14 -11.90
C THR A 122 23.19 -5.76 -12.47
N LEU A 123 24.09 -4.77 -12.40
CA LEU A 123 23.80 -3.41 -12.88
C LEU A 123 23.68 -3.35 -14.39
N GLU A 124 24.52 -4.10 -15.11
CA GLU A 124 24.44 -4.22 -16.57
C GLU A 124 23.14 -4.90 -17.00
N PHE A 125 22.75 -5.98 -16.33
CA PHE A 125 21.50 -6.69 -16.62
C PHE A 125 20.29 -5.77 -16.40
N LEU A 126 20.24 -5.05 -15.27
CA LEU A 126 19.18 -4.08 -14.98
C LEU A 126 19.16 -2.92 -15.98
N HIS A 127 20.31 -2.48 -16.49
CA HIS A 127 20.41 -1.46 -17.54
C HIS A 127 19.85 -1.98 -18.88
N LEU A 128 20.14 -3.23 -19.23
CA LEU A 128 19.65 -3.84 -20.46
C LEU A 128 18.12 -4.06 -20.44
N ILE A 129 17.53 -4.33 -19.26
CA ILE A 129 16.07 -4.34 -19.09
C ILE A 129 15.47 -2.95 -19.34
N ASP A 130 16.04 -1.90 -18.75
CA ASP A 130 15.56 -0.54 -18.96
C ASP A 130 15.66 -0.12 -20.44
N LYS A 131 16.76 -0.50 -21.11
CA LYS A 131 16.93 -0.30 -22.55
C LYS A 131 15.86 -1.04 -23.37
N LEU A 132 15.60 -2.30 -23.05
CA LEU A 132 14.55 -3.11 -23.69
C LEU A 132 13.18 -2.42 -23.61
N ILE A 133 12.79 -1.92 -22.44
CA ILE A 133 11.51 -1.20 -22.25
C ILE A 133 11.47 0.09 -23.08
N LYS A 134 12.59 0.84 -23.11
CA LYS A 134 12.70 2.09 -23.86
C LYS A 134 12.63 1.88 -25.38
N GLU A 135 13.18 0.78 -25.89
CA GLU A 135 13.26 0.49 -27.33
C GLU A 135 12.06 -0.28 -27.88
N ALA A 136 11.23 -0.86 -27.01
CA ALA A 136 10.01 -1.58 -27.41
C ALA A 136 8.98 -0.67 -28.12
N ASN A 137 8.35 -1.21 -29.16
CA ASN A 137 7.37 -0.53 -30.01
C ASN A 137 6.00 -1.19 -29.97
N GLU A 138 5.93 -2.52 -29.79
CA GLU A 138 4.66 -3.24 -29.84
C GLU A 138 4.24 -3.77 -28.47
N LYS A 139 5.14 -4.47 -27.79
CA LYS A 139 4.80 -5.18 -26.55
C LYS A 139 5.98 -5.32 -25.60
N VAL A 140 5.66 -5.43 -24.31
CA VAL A 140 6.57 -5.89 -23.26
C VAL A 140 5.82 -6.86 -22.36
N TRP A 141 6.26 -8.11 -22.32
CA TRP A 141 5.69 -9.18 -21.52
C TRP A 141 6.68 -9.54 -20.42
N LEU A 142 6.24 -9.55 -19.17
CA LEU A 142 7.14 -9.74 -18.04
C LEU A 142 6.63 -10.74 -17.00
N ILE A 143 7.56 -11.49 -16.43
CA ILE A 143 7.38 -12.38 -15.29
C ILE A 143 8.34 -11.90 -14.21
N VAL A 144 7.81 -11.43 -13.09
CA VAL A 144 8.60 -10.71 -12.09
C VAL A 144 8.20 -11.12 -10.69
N ASP A 145 9.20 -11.25 -9.82
CA ASP A 145 9.04 -11.47 -8.39
C ASP A 145 8.40 -10.25 -7.69
N HIS A 146 8.70 -9.05 -8.18
CA HIS A 146 8.15 -7.78 -7.70
C HIS A 146 7.73 -6.88 -8.87
N TYR A 147 6.72 -6.02 -8.66
CA TYR A 147 6.39 -4.99 -9.66
C TYR A 147 7.62 -4.08 -9.89
N PRO A 148 8.05 -3.84 -11.13
CA PRO A 148 9.32 -3.18 -11.41
C PRO A 148 9.23 -1.65 -11.29
N VAL A 149 9.11 -1.14 -10.06
CA VAL A 149 8.99 0.30 -9.75
C VAL A 149 10.17 1.11 -10.31
N ASN A 150 11.38 0.53 -10.29
CA ASN A 150 12.59 1.18 -10.81
C ASN A 150 12.52 1.51 -12.31
N TYR A 151 11.60 0.90 -13.05
CA TYR A 151 11.41 1.14 -14.48
C TYR A 151 10.11 1.88 -14.80
N LEU A 152 9.42 2.44 -13.78
CA LEU A 152 8.09 3.02 -13.93
C LEU A 152 8.05 4.14 -14.97
N ASP A 153 9.05 5.03 -14.98
CA ASP A 153 9.16 6.10 -15.98
C ASP A 153 9.29 5.54 -17.41
N SER A 154 10.10 4.50 -17.58
CA SER A 154 10.32 3.85 -18.87
C SER A 154 9.05 3.13 -19.33
N ILE A 155 8.35 2.48 -18.41
CA ILE A 155 7.06 1.81 -18.65
C ILE A 155 6.01 2.83 -19.08
N ILE A 156 5.86 3.96 -18.36
CA ILE A 156 4.91 5.03 -18.71
C ILE A 156 5.22 5.59 -20.10
N LYS A 157 6.50 5.89 -20.37
CA LYS A 157 6.91 6.40 -21.68
C LYS A 157 6.61 5.40 -22.79
N ALA A 158 6.77 4.10 -22.55
CA ALA A 158 6.43 3.04 -23.51
C ALA A 158 4.91 2.93 -23.71
N MET A 159 4.12 2.93 -22.64
CA MET A 159 2.66 2.90 -22.72
C MET A 159 2.11 4.12 -23.47
N ASN A 160 2.68 5.31 -23.27
CA ASN A 160 2.31 6.52 -24.01
C ASN A 160 2.59 6.42 -25.52
N ARG A 161 3.54 5.57 -25.93
CA ARG A 161 3.78 5.23 -27.35
C ARG A 161 2.82 4.15 -27.87
N GLY A 162 1.96 3.57 -27.02
CA GLY A 162 1.01 2.51 -27.38
C GLY A 162 1.52 1.09 -27.15
N VAL A 163 2.67 0.92 -26.50
CA VAL A 163 3.25 -0.41 -26.20
C VAL A 163 2.36 -1.16 -25.20
N LYS A 164 2.07 -2.43 -25.50
CA LYS A 164 1.22 -3.30 -24.66
C LYS A 164 2.02 -4.05 -23.61
N PHE A 165 1.56 -4.02 -22.38
CA PHE A 165 2.16 -4.73 -21.25
C PHE A 165 1.32 -5.94 -20.84
N ARG A 166 2.00 -7.06 -20.61
CA ARG A 166 1.42 -8.22 -19.93
C ARG A 166 2.32 -8.65 -18.79
N ILE A 167 1.76 -8.77 -17.60
CA ILE A 167 2.53 -8.90 -16.37
C ILE A 167 2.09 -10.15 -15.61
N ILE A 168 3.03 -11.01 -15.25
CA ILE A 168 2.83 -12.11 -14.32
C ILE A 168 3.65 -11.80 -13.05
N GLU A 169 2.98 -11.62 -11.93
CA GLU A 169 3.57 -11.25 -10.63
C GLU A 169 3.45 -12.38 -9.59
N LEU A 170 4.35 -12.41 -8.61
CA LEU A 170 4.27 -13.33 -7.48
C LEU A 170 3.08 -12.96 -6.57
N SER A 171 2.26 -13.94 -6.20
CA SER A 171 0.99 -13.72 -5.47
C SER A 171 1.23 -13.16 -4.06
N GLU A 172 2.25 -13.64 -3.34
CA GLU A 172 2.61 -13.16 -2.00
C GLU A 172 3.15 -11.72 -1.98
N VAL A 173 3.62 -11.22 -3.13
CA VAL A 173 4.28 -9.91 -3.24
C VAL A 173 3.43 -8.87 -3.99
N SER A 174 2.30 -9.31 -4.53
CA SER A 174 1.26 -8.41 -5.05
C SER A 174 0.66 -7.49 -3.97
N SER A 175 0.94 -7.80 -2.69
CA SER A 175 0.56 -7.06 -1.47
C SER A 175 1.74 -6.93 -0.47
N GLY A 176 2.99 -7.09 -0.92
CA GLY A 176 4.17 -7.18 -0.04
C GLY A 176 4.86 -5.84 0.28
N PRO A 177 5.69 -5.80 1.35
CA PRO A 177 6.30 -4.59 1.90
C PRO A 177 7.33 -3.88 0.99
N HIS A 178 7.67 -4.44 -0.17
CA HIS A 178 8.62 -3.83 -1.12
C HIS A 178 7.95 -2.79 -2.04
N MET A 179 6.62 -2.78 -2.15
CA MET A 179 5.86 -1.64 -2.72
C MET A 179 5.87 -0.41 -1.79
N ASN A 180 6.23 -0.56 -0.51
CA ASN A 180 6.25 0.53 0.48
C ASN A 180 7.41 1.53 0.32
N LEU A 181 8.28 1.33 -0.68
CA LEU A 181 9.35 2.28 -1.03
C LEU A 181 8.96 3.20 -2.18
N ALA A 182 7.81 2.97 -2.83
CA ALA A 182 7.28 3.86 -3.85
C ALA A 182 6.67 5.11 -3.19
N SER A 183 7.12 6.29 -3.59
CA SER A 183 6.45 7.57 -3.33
C SER A 183 4.98 7.53 -3.78
N LEU A 184 4.12 8.42 -3.27
CA LEU A 184 2.71 8.43 -3.66
C LEU A 184 2.50 8.68 -5.16
N GLU A 185 3.43 9.40 -5.79
CA GLU A 185 3.48 9.59 -7.24
C GLU A 185 3.77 8.27 -7.96
N GLU A 186 4.76 7.50 -7.49
CA GLU A 186 5.05 6.16 -8.00
C GLU A 186 3.88 5.20 -7.76
N ALA A 187 3.21 5.24 -6.62
CA ALA A 187 2.01 4.43 -6.35
C ALA A 187 0.83 4.77 -7.29
N ASN A 188 0.57 6.07 -7.51
CA ASN A 188 -0.46 6.53 -8.46
C ASN A 188 -0.10 6.17 -9.91
N ASN A 189 1.18 6.28 -10.26
CA ASN A 189 1.69 5.89 -11.57
C ASN A 189 1.63 4.37 -11.77
N ILE A 190 1.88 3.58 -10.73
CA ILE A 190 1.65 2.13 -10.73
C ILE A 190 0.15 1.84 -10.90
N GLU A 191 -0.74 2.52 -10.17
CA GLU A 191 -2.20 2.33 -10.34
C GLU A 191 -2.66 2.71 -11.76
N ARG A 192 -2.15 3.81 -12.32
CA ARG A 192 -2.44 4.25 -13.70
C ARG A 192 -1.94 3.24 -14.72
N THR A 193 -0.68 2.81 -14.62
CA THR A 193 -0.10 1.81 -15.54
C THR A 193 -0.80 0.45 -15.41
N ARG A 194 -1.27 0.08 -14.22
CA ARG A 194 -2.02 -1.16 -13.96
C ARG A 194 -3.47 -1.14 -14.48
N ASN A 195 -4.09 0.04 -14.57
CA ASN A 195 -5.51 0.20 -14.91
C ASN A 195 -5.76 0.72 -16.35
N THR A 196 -4.78 0.59 -17.24
CA THR A 196 -4.95 0.92 -18.67
C THR A 196 -5.36 -0.30 -19.50
N GLU A 197 -6.05 -0.09 -20.62
CA GLU A 197 -6.32 -1.16 -21.61
C GLU A 197 -5.04 -1.73 -22.23
N LEU A 198 -3.92 -1.02 -22.08
CA LEU A 198 -2.60 -1.45 -22.53
C LEU A 198 -1.90 -2.38 -21.53
N SER A 199 -2.50 -2.71 -20.38
CA SER A 199 -1.86 -3.49 -19.33
C SER A 199 -2.76 -4.64 -18.83
N GLU A 200 -2.29 -5.87 -18.97
CA GLU A 200 -2.95 -7.07 -18.43
C GLU A 200 -2.09 -7.68 -17.31
N GLN A 201 -2.70 -8.15 -16.21
CA GLN A 201 -2.00 -8.74 -15.06
C GLN A 201 -2.54 -10.12 -14.66
N ARG A 202 -1.61 -11.03 -14.37
CA ARG A 202 -1.84 -12.36 -13.80
C ARG A 202 -0.91 -12.58 -12.60
N THR A 203 -1.24 -13.56 -11.76
CA THR A 203 -0.42 -13.90 -10.59
C THR A 203 -0.05 -15.38 -10.56
N LEU A 204 1.14 -15.68 -10.05
CA LEU A 204 1.66 -17.02 -9.78
C LEU A 204 1.98 -17.18 -8.29
N GLU A 205 1.75 -18.37 -7.74
CA GLU A 205 2.19 -18.70 -6.37
C GLU A 205 3.70 -18.85 -6.26
N GLU A 206 4.35 -19.32 -7.33
CA GLU A 206 5.80 -19.44 -7.39
C GLU A 206 6.30 -19.03 -8.78
N ILE A 207 7.47 -18.36 -8.80
CA ILE A 207 8.13 -17.95 -10.04
C ILE A 207 9.42 -18.75 -10.21
N GLY A 208 9.52 -19.44 -11.34
CA GLY A 208 10.71 -20.20 -11.74
C GLY A 208 11.63 -19.49 -12.72
N VAL A 209 11.24 -18.31 -13.21
CA VAL A 209 12.00 -17.51 -14.16
C VAL A 209 11.60 -16.04 -14.03
N PHE A 210 12.59 -15.16 -13.94
CA PHE A 210 12.41 -13.72 -14.08
C PHE A 210 12.61 -13.36 -15.55
N MET A 211 11.72 -12.56 -16.14
CA MET A 211 11.73 -12.32 -17.59
C MET A 211 11.16 -10.95 -17.98
N PHE A 212 11.79 -10.29 -18.95
CA PHE A 212 11.25 -9.17 -19.73
C PHE A 212 11.42 -9.46 -21.21
N LEU A 213 10.32 -9.52 -21.96
CA LEU A 213 10.27 -9.92 -23.35
C LEU A 213 9.59 -8.84 -24.21
N SER A 214 10.25 -8.39 -25.26
CA SER A 214 9.70 -7.50 -26.30
C SER A 214 9.54 -8.22 -27.64
N GLU A 215 9.23 -7.50 -28.72
CA GLU A 215 9.17 -8.06 -30.08
C GLU A 215 10.50 -8.60 -30.60
N ASN A 216 11.65 -8.09 -30.11
CA ASN A 216 12.97 -8.36 -30.67
C ASN A 216 14.06 -8.69 -29.63
N GLN A 217 13.76 -8.56 -28.33
CA GLN A 217 14.72 -8.82 -27.27
C GLN A 217 14.06 -9.47 -26.05
N CYS A 218 14.78 -10.34 -25.36
CA CYS A 218 14.37 -10.90 -24.06
C CYS A 218 15.53 -10.83 -23.06
N ALA A 219 15.25 -10.36 -21.85
CA ALA A 219 16.11 -10.54 -20.69
C ALA A 219 15.48 -11.58 -19.78
N LEU A 220 16.22 -12.64 -19.41
CA LEU A 220 15.74 -13.67 -18.50
C LEU A 220 16.78 -14.08 -17.47
N ALA A 221 16.33 -14.47 -16.28
CA ALA A 221 17.18 -14.99 -15.22
C ALA A 221 16.47 -16.15 -14.51
N PHE A 222 17.24 -17.17 -14.13
CA PHE A 222 16.76 -18.24 -13.26
C PHE A 222 17.06 -17.89 -11.80
N PRO A 223 16.28 -18.40 -10.83
CA PRO A 223 16.53 -18.12 -9.41
C PRO A 223 17.70 -18.96 -8.89
N SER A 224 18.27 -18.55 -7.76
CA SER A 224 19.22 -19.35 -6.99
C SER A 224 18.56 -20.58 -6.35
N GLU A 225 19.35 -21.49 -5.77
CA GLU A 225 18.80 -22.62 -4.98
C GLU A 225 17.90 -22.17 -3.81
N GLU A 226 18.09 -20.95 -3.30
CA GLU A 226 17.24 -20.34 -2.27
C GLU A 226 15.97 -19.67 -2.84
N ASN A 227 15.69 -19.84 -4.14
CA ASN A 227 14.59 -19.21 -4.87
C ASN A 227 14.63 -17.67 -4.92
N LYS A 228 15.83 -17.08 -4.95
CA LYS A 228 16.02 -15.62 -5.07
C LYS A 228 16.62 -15.25 -6.42
N PHE A 229 16.23 -14.09 -6.95
CA PHE A 229 16.85 -13.52 -8.15
C PHE A 229 17.98 -12.57 -7.77
N ASP A 230 19.18 -12.83 -8.26
CA ASP A 230 20.34 -11.93 -8.15
C ASP A 230 20.48 -11.01 -9.38
N TYR A 231 19.51 -11.12 -10.30
CA TYR A 231 19.42 -10.39 -11.56
C TYR A 231 20.66 -10.57 -12.45
N LYS A 232 21.18 -11.81 -12.51
CA LYS A 232 22.14 -12.26 -13.52
C LYS A 232 21.47 -13.28 -14.43
N GLY A 233 21.75 -13.23 -15.73
CA GLY A 233 21.10 -14.13 -16.67
C GLY A 233 21.37 -13.81 -18.13
N PHE A 234 20.45 -14.21 -19.00
CA PHE A 234 20.65 -14.20 -20.44
C PHE A 234 19.93 -13.05 -21.12
N ILE A 235 20.60 -12.43 -22.09
CA ILE A 235 20.02 -11.45 -23.01
C ILE A 235 19.95 -12.09 -24.40
N ALA A 236 18.73 -12.38 -24.84
CA ALA A 236 18.42 -12.97 -26.13
C ALA A 236 18.02 -11.90 -27.14
N THR A 237 18.53 -12.03 -28.37
CA THR A 237 18.14 -11.18 -29.52
C THR A 237 17.88 -11.99 -30.79
N ASP A 238 18.28 -13.27 -30.82
CA ASP A 238 18.03 -14.15 -31.96
C ASP A 238 16.59 -14.68 -31.94
N LYS A 239 16.07 -15.00 -33.13
CA LYS A 239 14.66 -15.40 -33.27
C LYS A 239 14.33 -16.71 -32.56
N ARG A 240 15.29 -17.64 -32.43
CA ARG A 240 15.08 -18.96 -31.82
C ARG A 240 14.90 -18.80 -30.30
N ALA A 241 15.75 -18.02 -29.65
CA ALA A 241 15.66 -17.70 -28.23
C ALA A 241 14.42 -16.87 -27.91
N ILE A 242 14.12 -15.84 -28.72
CA ILE A 242 12.91 -15.02 -28.53
C ILE A 242 11.65 -15.87 -28.62
N GLN A 243 11.57 -16.79 -29.58
CA GLN A 243 10.43 -17.70 -29.70
C GLN A 243 10.33 -18.64 -28.49
N TRP A 244 11.45 -19.19 -28.00
CA TRP A 244 11.44 -20.03 -26.81
C TRP A 244 10.96 -19.27 -25.56
N CYS A 245 11.41 -18.02 -25.38
CA CYS A 245 10.96 -17.15 -24.29
C CYS A 245 9.46 -16.83 -24.41
N LEU A 246 9.00 -16.58 -25.63
CA LEU A 246 7.59 -16.32 -25.93
C LEU A 246 6.70 -17.52 -25.60
N ASP A 247 7.13 -18.74 -25.96
CA ASP A 247 6.41 -19.98 -25.69
C ASP A 247 6.38 -20.28 -24.18
N LEU A 248 7.50 -20.05 -23.49
CA LEU A 248 7.59 -20.16 -22.04
C LEU A 248 6.63 -19.19 -21.36
N TYR A 249 6.69 -17.91 -21.72
CA TYR A 249 5.79 -16.88 -21.22
C TYR A 249 4.34 -17.24 -21.47
N THR A 250 3.99 -17.63 -22.71
CA THR A 250 2.61 -17.95 -23.11
C THR A 250 2.08 -19.14 -22.33
N THR A 251 2.93 -20.12 -22.02
CA THR A 251 2.56 -21.27 -21.18
C THR A 251 2.19 -20.80 -19.77
N TYR A 252 3.05 -20.02 -19.11
CA TYR A 252 2.73 -19.45 -17.81
C TYR A 252 1.48 -18.54 -17.88
N TRP A 253 1.36 -17.72 -18.91
CA TRP A 253 0.21 -16.84 -19.10
C TRP A 253 -1.08 -17.64 -19.20
N ASN A 254 -1.13 -18.72 -19.96
CA ASN A 254 -2.34 -19.52 -20.14
C ASN A 254 -2.72 -20.34 -18.90
N GLU A 255 -1.74 -20.70 -18.07
CA GLU A 255 -1.94 -21.52 -16.86
C GLU A 255 -2.15 -20.71 -15.60
N THR A 256 -1.81 -19.42 -15.66
CA THR A 256 -2.09 -18.48 -14.58
C THR A 256 -3.52 -18.01 -14.62
N SER A 257 -4.13 -17.94 -13.45
CA SER A 257 -5.38 -17.19 -13.30
C SER A 257 -5.08 -15.70 -13.49
N PRO A 258 -6.00 -14.91 -14.07
CA PRO A 258 -5.99 -13.47 -13.91
C PRO A 258 -5.73 -13.14 -12.44
N ARG A 259 -4.93 -12.10 -12.15
CA ARG A 259 -4.74 -11.62 -10.78
C ARG A 259 -6.12 -11.64 -10.13
N TYR A 260 -6.24 -12.26 -8.96
CA TYR A 260 -7.50 -12.35 -8.22
C TYR A 260 -8.00 -10.91 -7.97
N LYS A 261 -8.70 -10.35 -8.96
CA LYS A 261 -9.82 -9.47 -8.72
C LYS A 261 -10.73 -10.36 -7.90
N ILE A 262 -11.09 -9.94 -6.68
CA ILE A 262 -12.30 -10.44 -6.03
C ILE A 262 -13.32 -10.61 -7.16
N PRO A 263 -13.92 -11.80 -7.36
CA PRO A 263 -14.75 -12.04 -8.53
C PRO A 263 -15.91 -11.04 -8.50
N ARG A 264 -15.77 -9.93 -9.25
CA ARG A 264 -16.88 -9.30 -9.94
C ARG A 264 -17.42 -10.44 -10.77
N LYS A 265 -18.52 -11.05 -10.32
CA LYS A 265 -19.37 -11.84 -11.21
C LYS A 265 -19.48 -11.02 -12.47
N THR A 266 -18.95 -11.53 -13.57
CA THR A 266 -19.47 -11.21 -14.89
C THR A 266 -20.91 -11.73 -14.87
N LEU A 267 -21.80 -10.98 -14.21
CA LEU A 267 -23.18 -10.96 -14.60
C LEU A 267 -23.11 -10.63 -16.08
N LYS A 268 -23.55 -11.60 -16.89
CA LYS A 268 -24.05 -11.31 -18.22
C LYS A 268 -24.77 -9.96 -18.14
N LYS A 269 -24.62 -9.12 -19.16
CA LYS A 269 -25.51 -8.00 -19.43
C LYS A 269 -26.95 -8.53 -19.57
N GLU A 270 -27.55 -8.96 -18.48
CA GLU A 270 -28.97 -8.92 -18.26
C GLU A 270 -29.20 -7.51 -17.78
N GLN A 271 -29.93 -6.77 -18.62
CA GLN A 271 -30.54 -5.50 -18.28
C GLN A 271 -31.42 -5.69 -17.04
N ASN A 272 -30.83 -5.65 -15.86
CA ASN A 272 -31.58 -5.51 -14.62
C ASN A 272 -31.65 -4.02 -14.32
N GLN A 273 -32.78 -3.45 -14.76
CA GLN A 273 -33.50 -2.34 -14.16
C GLN A 273 -32.76 -1.69 -12.98
N THR A 274 -32.39 -0.42 -13.16
CA THR A 274 -32.09 0.52 -12.08
C THR A 274 -33.17 0.34 -11.00
N MET A 275 -32.86 -0.35 -9.89
CA MET A 275 -33.78 -0.47 -8.76
C MET A 275 -33.74 0.81 -7.93
N GLY A 276 -34.08 1.93 -8.55
CA GLY A 276 -34.28 3.18 -7.87
C GLY A 276 -35.41 3.94 -8.52
N SER A 277 -36.26 4.53 -7.68
CA SER A 277 -37.29 5.45 -8.13
C SER A 277 -36.75 6.87 -8.02
N LEU A 278 -37.11 7.72 -8.99
CA LEU A 278 -36.93 9.15 -8.86
C LEU A 278 -38.16 9.70 -8.11
N GLU A 279 -37.99 10.14 -6.87
CA GLU A 279 -39.06 10.79 -6.10
C GLU A 279 -38.58 12.15 -5.61
N ASN A 280 -39.34 13.20 -5.91
CA ASN A 280 -39.04 14.57 -5.48
C ASN A 280 -37.61 15.04 -5.80
N GLY A 281 -37.06 14.61 -6.95
CA GLY A 281 -35.70 14.94 -7.39
C GLY A 281 -34.57 14.19 -6.68
N ASN A 282 -34.88 13.20 -5.83
CA ASN A 282 -33.90 12.27 -5.27
C ASN A 282 -33.98 10.93 -5.99
N PHE A 283 -32.82 10.35 -6.28
CA PHE A 283 -32.72 8.96 -6.68
C PHE A 283 -32.71 8.08 -5.43
N ILE A 284 -33.75 7.26 -5.25
CA ILE A 284 -33.91 6.45 -4.04
C ILE A 284 -33.32 5.07 -4.26
N ILE A 285 -32.54 4.61 -3.28
CA ILE A 285 -31.99 3.25 -3.27
C ILE A 285 -32.49 2.53 -2.02
N LEU A 286 -33.03 1.32 -2.21
CA LEU A 286 -33.43 0.43 -1.13
C LEU A 286 -32.30 -0.57 -0.86
N GLY A 287 -31.74 -0.55 0.34
CA GLY A 287 -30.67 -1.46 0.73
C GLY A 287 -31.15 -2.91 0.77
N GLN A 288 -30.46 -3.80 0.05
CA GLN A 288 -30.81 -5.21 -0.07
C GLN A 288 -30.14 -6.08 0.99
N ARG A 289 -29.20 -5.53 1.76
CA ARG A 289 -28.33 -6.27 2.70
C ARG A 289 -27.45 -7.31 2.00
N THR A 290 -27.05 -7.04 0.76
CA THR A 290 -26.17 -7.91 -0.03
C THR A 290 -24.91 -7.15 -0.42
N ILE A 291 -23.81 -7.87 -0.70
CA ILE A 291 -22.53 -7.24 -1.09
C ILE A 291 -22.63 -6.37 -2.35
N ASN A 292 -23.71 -6.51 -3.15
CA ASN A 292 -23.96 -5.68 -4.32
C ASN A 292 -24.42 -4.25 -3.95
N ASP A 293 -24.84 -4.00 -2.71
CA ASP A 293 -25.32 -2.70 -2.26
C ASP A 293 -24.27 -1.60 -2.50
N ALA A 294 -22.98 -1.90 -2.31
CA ALA A 294 -21.90 -0.95 -2.61
C ALA A 294 -21.85 -0.55 -4.09
N GLN A 295 -21.99 -1.52 -5.00
CA GLN A 295 -21.96 -1.24 -6.44
C GLN A 295 -23.21 -0.46 -6.88
N ILE A 296 -24.39 -0.75 -6.31
CA ILE A 296 -25.62 0.00 -6.59
C ILE A 296 -25.48 1.46 -6.15
N VAL A 297 -24.89 1.69 -4.97
CA VAL A 297 -24.62 3.05 -4.48
C VAL A 297 -23.53 3.74 -5.30
N GLN A 298 -22.49 3.02 -5.73
CA GLN A 298 -21.45 3.52 -6.63
C GLN A 298 -22.06 4.02 -7.95
N ASP A 299 -22.86 3.18 -8.61
CA ASP A 299 -23.51 3.53 -9.88
C ASP A 299 -24.40 4.76 -9.73
N ALA A 300 -25.07 4.92 -8.58
CA ALA A 300 -25.88 6.07 -8.29
C ALA A 300 -25.05 7.34 -8.05
N VAL A 301 -23.97 7.26 -7.29
CA VAL A 301 -23.02 8.37 -7.05
C VAL A 301 -22.44 8.89 -8.37
N ASP A 302 -22.21 8.00 -9.34
CA ASP A 302 -21.65 8.36 -10.64
C ASP A 302 -22.65 9.08 -11.57
N GLN A 303 -23.95 8.90 -11.34
CA GLN A 303 -25.04 9.31 -12.25
C GLN A 303 -25.96 10.40 -11.69
N TYR A 304 -26.15 10.49 -10.38
CA TYR A 304 -27.16 11.36 -9.76
C TYR A 304 -26.55 12.30 -8.73
N GLU A 305 -27.00 13.55 -8.73
CA GLU A 305 -26.54 14.59 -7.79
C GLU A 305 -27.17 14.46 -6.40
N LYS A 306 -28.32 13.78 -6.29
CA LYS A 306 -29.08 13.63 -5.04
C LYS A 306 -29.54 12.19 -4.87
N ILE A 307 -29.06 11.55 -3.81
CA ILE A 307 -29.29 10.14 -3.52
C ILE A 307 -29.89 10.02 -2.13
N LEU A 308 -31.02 9.30 -2.03
CA LEU A 308 -31.64 8.96 -0.76
C LEU A 308 -31.53 7.45 -0.53
N LEU A 309 -30.77 7.07 0.49
CA LEU A 309 -30.55 5.68 0.90
C LEU A 309 -31.60 5.29 1.94
N ARG A 310 -32.37 4.24 1.69
CA ARG A 310 -33.40 3.71 2.60
C ARG A 310 -33.06 2.28 3.04
N GLY A 311 -33.16 2.00 4.33
CA GLY A 311 -32.93 0.66 4.89
C GLY A 311 -31.46 0.37 5.23
N HIS A 312 -31.02 -0.87 5.03
CA HIS A 312 -29.69 -1.33 5.46
C HIS A 312 -28.87 -1.81 4.27
N PHE A 313 -27.61 -1.40 4.22
CA PHE A 313 -26.70 -1.64 3.12
C PHE A 313 -25.49 -2.45 3.61
N ASN A 314 -25.17 -3.53 2.90
CA ASN A 314 -23.97 -4.32 3.14
C ASN A 314 -22.92 -3.99 2.08
N PHE A 315 -21.90 -3.21 2.46
CA PHE A 315 -20.85 -2.81 1.54
C PHE A 315 -19.75 -3.86 1.37
N GLY A 316 -19.79 -5.00 2.09
CA GLY A 316 -18.72 -5.99 2.00
C GLY A 316 -17.37 -5.38 2.36
N ASP A 317 -16.34 -5.66 1.56
CA ASP A 317 -15.00 -5.05 1.59
C ASP A 317 -14.91 -3.81 0.67
N SER A 318 -15.98 -3.45 -0.03
CA SER A 318 -15.95 -2.42 -1.05
C SER A 318 -15.95 -1.00 -0.46
N THR A 319 -15.35 -0.07 -1.22
CA THR A 319 -15.35 1.38 -0.93
C THR A 319 -16.13 2.08 -2.03
N VAL A 320 -17.02 3.01 -1.67
CA VAL A 320 -17.71 3.86 -2.66
C VAL A 320 -16.88 5.13 -2.89
N LYS A 321 -16.45 5.32 -4.14
CA LYS A 321 -15.60 6.43 -4.58
C LYS A 321 -16.47 7.57 -5.13
N ILE A 322 -16.25 8.77 -4.61
CA ILE A 322 -17.00 9.98 -4.94
C ILE A 322 -16.03 10.97 -5.61
N SER A 323 -16.20 11.19 -6.91
CA SER A 323 -15.37 12.12 -7.70
C SER A 323 -16.14 13.32 -8.26
N LYS A 324 -17.48 13.34 -8.09
CA LYS A 324 -18.38 14.39 -8.56
C LYS A 324 -19.20 14.96 -7.41
N SER A 325 -19.78 16.14 -7.61
CA SER A 325 -20.70 16.76 -6.65
C SER A 325 -21.92 15.88 -6.43
N VAL A 326 -22.19 15.53 -5.17
CA VAL A 326 -23.29 14.64 -4.79
C VAL A 326 -23.73 14.90 -3.36
N ARG A 327 -25.05 14.82 -3.14
CA ARG A 327 -25.67 14.72 -1.81
C ARG A 327 -26.15 13.31 -1.57
N ILE A 328 -25.57 12.64 -0.58
CA ILE A 328 -25.95 11.31 -0.12
C ILE A 328 -26.62 11.45 1.24
N SER A 329 -27.92 11.16 1.29
CA SER A 329 -28.74 11.29 2.50
C SER A 329 -29.31 9.94 2.93
N GLY A 330 -29.34 9.67 4.23
CA GLY A 330 -30.11 8.58 4.83
C GLY A 330 -31.46 9.04 5.39
N GLU A 331 -32.30 8.08 5.80
CA GLU A 331 -33.56 8.35 6.49
C GLU A 331 -33.34 8.63 7.97
N LEU A 332 -34.21 9.48 8.53
CA LEU A 332 -34.29 9.74 9.96
C LEU A 332 -35.52 9.08 10.56
N LYS A 333 -35.34 8.41 11.70
CA LYS A 333 -36.42 7.95 12.57
C LYS A 333 -36.19 8.49 13.97
N ASN A 334 -37.14 9.26 14.50
CA ASN A 334 -37.01 9.94 15.80
C ASN A 334 -35.72 10.80 15.90
N ASN A 335 -35.43 11.59 14.85
CA ASN A 335 -34.22 12.43 14.72
C ASN A 335 -32.89 11.66 14.82
N LYS A 336 -32.90 10.34 14.55
CA LYS A 336 -31.69 9.52 14.47
C LYS A 336 -31.61 8.86 13.10
N PRO A 337 -30.41 8.69 12.51
CA PRO A 337 -30.23 7.90 11.30
C PRO A 337 -30.85 6.51 11.45
N SER A 338 -31.81 6.18 10.58
CA SER A 338 -32.36 4.82 10.44
C SER A 338 -31.77 4.05 9.27
N THR A 339 -31.15 4.76 8.33
CA THR A 339 -30.37 4.14 7.26
C THR A 339 -29.02 3.69 7.79
N ILE A 340 -28.73 2.39 7.65
CA ILE A 340 -27.52 1.77 8.19
C ILE A 340 -26.64 1.27 7.05
N ILE A 341 -25.37 1.67 7.04
CA ILE A 341 -24.34 1.13 6.14
C ILE A 341 -23.33 0.38 7.01
N TYR A 342 -23.06 -0.86 6.63
CA TYR A 342 -22.03 -1.66 7.29
C TYR A 342 -21.18 -2.41 6.28
N LYS A 343 -19.91 -2.59 6.59
CA LYS A 343 -18.99 -3.40 5.79
C LYS A 343 -18.88 -4.80 6.44
N ARG A 344 -18.45 -5.84 5.71
CA ARG A 344 -18.19 -7.23 6.19
C ARG A 344 -17.20 -7.96 5.28
N GLY A 345 -16.60 -9.04 5.77
CA GLY A 345 -15.85 -9.98 4.93
C GLY A 345 -14.34 -9.74 4.85
N TRP A 346 -13.81 -8.89 5.71
CA TRP A 346 -12.37 -8.67 5.88
C TRP A 346 -11.68 -9.82 6.61
N SER A 347 -10.39 -10.02 6.28
CA SER A 347 -9.43 -10.81 7.05
C SER A 347 -8.59 -9.92 7.96
N PHE A 348 -8.21 -10.42 9.13
CA PHE A 348 -7.28 -9.75 10.05
C PHE A 348 -5.88 -10.38 9.95
N PRO A 349 -4.79 -9.60 10.00
CA PRO A 349 -4.73 -8.12 10.01
C PRO A 349 -5.07 -7.49 8.65
N SER A 350 -5.53 -6.23 8.65
CA SER A 350 -5.78 -5.45 7.44
C SER A 350 -4.53 -4.70 7.02
N ASP A 351 -3.97 -5.03 5.85
CA ASP A 351 -2.74 -4.40 5.35
C ASP A 351 -3.01 -3.13 4.50
N GLU A 352 -4.27 -2.89 4.12
CA GLU A 352 -4.72 -1.71 3.35
C GLU A 352 -5.62 -0.81 4.19
N CYS A 353 -5.52 0.52 4.00
CA CYS A 353 -6.45 1.48 4.59
C CYS A 353 -7.69 1.65 3.71
N GLU A 354 -8.76 0.95 4.05
CA GLU A 354 -10.05 1.07 3.36
C GLU A 354 -10.93 2.20 3.93
N ALA A 355 -11.87 2.68 3.12
CA ALA A 355 -12.93 3.59 3.58
C ALA A 355 -14.33 3.00 3.34
N VAL A 356 -15.37 3.58 3.95
CA VAL A 356 -16.74 3.37 3.47
C VAL A 356 -17.00 4.29 2.29
N PHE A 357 -16.73 5.59 2.48
CA PHE A 357 -16.76 6.60 1.42
C PHE A 357 -15.38 7.23 1.24
N GLU A 358 -14.92 7.28 -0.01
CA GLU A 358 -13.72 7.99 -0.41
C GLU A 358 -14.07 9.18 -1.31
N VAL A 359 -13.79 10.40 -0.86
CA VAL A 359 -14.01 11.63 -1.64
C VAL A 359 -12.70 12.07 -2.28
N ASN A 360 -12.67 12.07 -3.61
CA ASN A 360 -11.52 12.48 -4.40
C ASN A 360 -11.95 13.05 -5.77
N GLY A 361 -12.34 14.33 -5.78
CA GLY A 361 -12.69 15.05 -7.01
C GLY A 361 -12.47 16.54 -6.83
N GLU A 362 -11.67 17.19 -7.69
CA GLU A 362 -11.21 18.58 -7.53
C GLU A 362 -12.35 19.57 -7.26
N GLU A 363 -13.35 19.52 -8.14
CA GLU A 363 -14.49 20.44 -8.15
C GLU A 363 -15.70 19.88 -7.38
N ALA A 364 -15.54 18.76 -6.68
CA ALA A 364 -16.66 18.06 -6.06
C ALA A 364 -17.15 18.80 -4.81
N GLU A 365 -18.45 19.11 -4.79
CA GLU A 365 -19.17 19.58 -3.62
C GLU A 365 -19.97 18.39 -3.04
N VAL A 366 -19.50 17.85 -1.91
CA VAL A 366 -20.03 16.59 -1.36
C VAL A 366 -20.73 16.83 -0.04
N ILE A 367 -21.96 16.30 0.07
CA ILE A 367 -22.76 16.29 1.31
C ILE A 367 -23.06 14.85 1.68
N ILE A 368 -22.68 14.43 2.87
CA ILE A 368 -23.00 13.11 3.44
C ILE A 368 -23.76 13.33 4.74
N GLU A 369 -25.01 12.88 4.83
CA GLU A 369 -25.85 13.16 5.98
C GLU A 369 -26.84 12.07 6.37
N ASN A 370 -27.20 12.05 7.66
CA ASN A 370 -28.27 11.21 8.22
C ASN A 370 -28.05 9.69 8.01
N ILE A 371 -26.79 9.23 7.98
CA ILE A 371 -26.44 7.81 7.81
C ILE A 371 -25.80 7.26 9.08
N HIS A 372 -26.16 6.04 9.46
CA HIS A 372 -25.47 5.27 10.50
C HIS A 372 -24.48 4.30 9.86
N PHE A 373 -23.20 4.64 9.94
CA PHE A 373 -22.09 3.77 9.61
C PHE A 373 -21.72 2.89 10.81
N THR A 374 -21.70 1.59 10.61
CA THR A 374 -21.28 0.63 11.65
C THR A 374 -20.37 -0.43 11.06
N ASP A 375 -19.51 -1.03 11.88
CA ASP A 375 -18.60 -2.10 11.45
C ASP A 375 -17.84 -1.74 10.17
N PHE A 376 -16.95 -0.74 10.25
CA PHE A 376 -16.03 -0.39 9.16
C PHE A 376 -14.58 -0.59 9.62
N ASN A 377 -13.66 -0.58 8.64
CA ASN A 377 -12.22 -0.69 8.84
C ASN A 377 -11.51 0.59 8.37
N CYS A 378 -10.29 0.80 8.84
CA CYS A 378 -9.45 1.99 8.73
C CYS A 378 -10.19 3.31 8.92
N THR A 379 -10.87 3.83 7.91
CA THR A 379 -11.56 5.13 7.99
C THR A 379 -13.04 5.01 7.59
N CYS A 380 -13.97 5.70 8.28
CA CYS A 380 -15.36 5.70 7.80
C CYS A 380 -15.52 6.58 6.54
N ILE A 381 -15.18 7.87 6.66
CA ILE A 381 -15.19 8.82 5.54
C ILE A 381 -13.77 9.35 5.35
N ASN A 382 -13.19 9.06 4.19
CA ASN A 382 -11.86 9.53 3.81
C ASN A 382 -11.99 10.56 2.68
N ALA A 383 -11.73 11.83 2.97
CA ALA A 383 -11.87 12.93 2.03
C ALA A 383 -10.50 13.53 1.68
N ARG A 384 -9.99 13.17 0.50
CA ARG A 384 -8.65 13.52 0.05
C ARG A 384 -8.61 14.85 -0.68
N ARG A 385 -9.58 15.09 -1.56
CA ARG A 385 -9.69 16.30 -2.39
C ARG A 385 -11.16 16.59 -2.75
N GLY A 386 -11.51 17.87 -2.76
CA GLY A 386 -12.86 18.38 -3.00
C GLY A 386 -12.84 19.90 -3.12
N LYS A 387 -13.96 20.47 -3.57
CA LYS A 387 -14.22 21.91 -3.46
C LYS A 387 -14.87 22.24 -2.12
N ARG A 388 -15.88 21.46 -1.72
CA ARG A 388 -16.61 21.60 -0.44
C ARG A 388 -16.95 20.23 0.13
N LEU A 389 -16.87 20.08 1.45
CA LEU A 389 -17.31 18.88 2.15
C LEU A 389 -18.20 19.20 3.34
N ASN A 390 -19.40 18.64 3.36
CA ASN A 390 -20.31 18.69 4.51
C ASN A 390 -20.60 17.28 5.01
N VAL A 391 -20.16 16.95 6.22
CA VAL A 391 -20.50 15.69 6.91
C VAL A 391 -21.40 16.02 8.09
N THR A 392 -22.70 15.72 7.97
CA THR A 392 -23.71 16.23 8.92
C THR A 392 -24.62 15.14 9.48
N ASN A 393 -24.84 15.14 10.81
CA ASN A 393 -25.81 14.26 11.48
C ASN A 393 -25.62 12.76 11.19
N ASN A 394 -24.39 12.30 10.96
CA ASN A 394 -24.10 10.88 10.77
C ASN A 394 -23.76 10.21 12.11
N TRP A 395 -24.01 8.92 12.19
CA TRP A 395 -23.55 8.06 13.29
C TRP A 395 -22.43 7.17 12.80
N MET A 396 -21.32 7.07 13.52
CA MET A 396 -20.18 6.19 13.18
C MET A 396 -19.81 5.39 14.40
N THR A 397 -20.15 4.10 14.41
CA THR A 397 -20.03 3.28 15.61
C THR A 397 -19.27 2.00 15.35
N LEU A 398 -18.34 1.67 16.25
CA LEU A 398 -17.64 0.39 16.27
C LEU A 398 -17.81 -0.24 17.65
N GLN A 399 -17.97 -1.56 17.70
CA GLN A 399 -17.90 -2.28 18.96
C GLN A 399 -16.51 -2.18 19.59
N THR A 400 -15.48 -2.18 18.74
CA THR A 400 -14.06 -2.06 19.08
C THR A 400 -13.27 -1.62 17.85
N GLY A 401 -12.22 -0.82 18.01
CA GLY A 401 -11.26 -0.50 16.93
C GLY A 401 -10.12 -1.52 16.76
N TYR A 402 -10.04 -2.54 17.60
CA TYR A 402 -8.97 -3.54 17.53
C TYR A 402 -8.96 -4.35 16.23
N GLY A 403 -7.79 -4.50 15.62
CA GLY A 403 -7.59 -5.21 14.35
C GLY A 403 -8.12 -4.46 13.14
N ARG A 404 -8.93 -3.42 13.33
CA ARG A 404 -9.71 -2.78 12.26
C ARG A 404 -8.96 -1.71 11.50
N GLY A 405 -7.77 -1.32 11.94
CA GLY A 405 -7.06 -0.16 11.42
C GLY A 405 -5.93 -0.52 10.48
N TRP A 406 -5.41 0.50 9.82
CA TRP A 406 -4.20 0.39 9.02
C TRP A 406 -2.98 0.23 9.92
N LYS A 407 -2.20 -0.84 9.75
CA LYS A 407 -1.04 -1.14 10.59
C LYS A 407 0.06 -0.09 10.39
N TYR A 408 0.26 0.78 11.38
CA TYR A 408 1.27 1.82 11.34
C TYR A 408 2.57 1.38 12.01
N LEU A 409 3.42 0.67 11.25
CA LEU A 409 4.71 0.14 11.71
C LEU A 409 4.58 -0.58 13.07
N GLN A 410 5.43 -0.22 14.03
CA GLN A 410 5.44 -0.76 15.38
C GLN A 410 4.37 -0.17 16.32
N TYR A 411 3.57 0.80 15.86
CA TYR A 411 2.70 1.62 16.71
C TYR A 411 1.24 1.16 16.77
N GLY A 412 0.88 0.11 16.02
CA GLY A 412 -0.46 -0.48 16.00
C GLY A 412 -1.38 0.07 14.90
N ASP A 413 -2.62 -0.40 14.92
CA ASP A 413 -3.63 -0.15 13.88
C ASP A 413 -4.28 1.22 14.04
N ILE A 414 -4.33 2.05 12.98
CA ILE A 414 -5.02 3.35 12.99
C ILE A 414 -6.45 3.20 12.51
N VAL A 415 -7.42 3.60 13.34
CA VAL A 415 -8.85 3.66 13.02
C VAL A 415 -9.34 5.10 13.15
N CYS A 416 -10.00 5.62 12.12
CA CYS A 416 -10.48 6.99 12.03
C CYS A 416 -11.96 7.07 11.67
N GLY A 417 -12.70 8.02 12.25
CA GLY A 417 -14.07 8.29 11.84
C GLY A 417 -14.08 9.08 10.54
N ILE A 418 -13.66 10.34 10.62
CA ILE A 418 -13.61 11.25 9.48
C ILE A 418 -12.16 11.68 9.29
N TRP A 419 -11.59 11.37 8.14
CA TRP A 419 -10.28 11.87 7.72
C TRP A 419 -10.47 12.88 6.60
N VAL A 420 -9.96 14.10 6.75
CA VAL A 420 -9.90 15.11 5.69
C VAL A 420 -8.45 15.52 5.46
N GLY A 421 -7.99 15.46 4.21
CA GLY A 421 -6.63 15.80 3.81
C GLY A 421 -5.85 14.61 3.25
N PRO A 422 -4.78 14.86 2.46
CA PRO A 422 -3.94 13.81 1.90
C PRO A 422 -3.15 13.09 3.00
N GLN A 423 -2.87 11.81 2.78
CA GLN A 423 -2.02 10.99 3.67
C GLN A 423 -0.51 11.21 3.45
N THR A 424 -0.09 12.04 2.48
CA THR A 424 1.33 12.21 2.14
C THR A 424 1.81 13.65 2.05
N GLU A 425 3.12 13.77 2.26
CA GLU A 425 3.98 14.95 2.30
C GLU A 425 4.17 15.68 0.93
N ASN A 426 3.32 15.44 -0.08
CA ASN A 426 3.36 16.21 -1.32
C ASN A 426 2.56 17.52 -1.14
N ILE A 427 3.33 18.57 -0.88
CA ILE A 427 2.94 19.93 -0.45
C ILE A 427 2.76 20.82 -1.67
N ASP A 428 2.08 20.35 -2.71
CA ASP A 428 1.53 21.32 -3.64
C ASP A 428 0.33 21.96 -2.95
N LYS A 429 0.38 23.29 -2.89
CA LYS A 429 -0.62 24.20 -2.32
C LYS A 429 -1.92 24.18 -3.15
N GLU A 430 -2.30 23.04 -3.71
CA GLU A 430 -3.60 22.85 -4.32
C GLU A 430 -4.65 23.15 -3.24
N GLU A 431 -5.50 24.13 -3.50
CA GLU A 431 -6.57 24.59 -2.59
C GLU A 431 -7.56 23.44 -2.35
N LYS A 432 -7.26 22.59 -1.37
CA LYS A 432 -8.07 21.42 -1.03
C LYS A 432 -9.22 21.87 -0.16
N PHE A 433 -10.42 21.75 -0.71
CA PHE A 433 -11.66 22.23 -0.12
C PHE A 433 -11.70 23.75 0.05
N ALA A 434 -11.37 24.49 -1.01
CA ALA A 434 -11.37 25.97 -1.05
C ALA A 434 -12.67 26.61 -0.54
N ASP A 435 -13.83 25.95 -0.74
CA ASP A 435 -15.14 26.41 -0.25
C ASP A 435 -15.43 26.03 1.21
N GLY A 436 -14.49 25.35 1.85
CA GLY A 436 -14.49 24.96 3.25
C GLY A 436 -15.03 23.57 3.55
N VAL A 437 -14.81 23.16 4.80
CA VAL A 437 -15.22 21.86 5.35
C VAL A 437 -16.10 22.09 6.58
N LEU A 438 -17.27 21.47 6.59
CA LEU A 438 -18.22 21.48 7.70
C LEU A 438 -18.45 20.06 8.23
N ILE A 439 -18.08 19.83 9.50
CA ILE A 439 -18.37 18.59 10.22
C ILE A 439 -19.29 18.93 11.39
N ASN A 440 -20.59 18.64 11.23
CA ASN A 440 -21.63 19.14 12.14
C ASN A 440 -22.55 18.05 12.67
N GLY A 441 -22.76 17.99 13.98
CA GLY A 441 -23.84 17.17 14.55
C GLY A 441 -23.62 15.65 14.48
N ASN A 442 -22.40 15.19 14.20
CA ASN A 442 -22.12 13.75 14.07
C ASN A 442 -21.94 13.08 15.44
N TYR A 443 -22.32 11.81 15.53
CA TYR A 443 -22.10 10.94 16.69
C TYR A 443 -21.06 9.87 16.35
N LEU A 444 -19.93 9.85 17.04
CA LEU A 444 -18.86 8.88 16.84
C LEU A 444 -18.63 8.10 18.14
N ASP A 445 -18.55 6.77 18.10
CA ASP A 445 -18.28 5.92 19.28
C ASP A 445 -17.55 4.62 18.90
N PHE A 446 -16.27 4.50 19.27
CA PHE A 446 -15.43 3.34 18.89
C PHE A 446 -15.36 2.24 19.97
N SER A 447 -16.28 2.27 20.92
CA SER A 447 -16.42 1.23 21.94
C SER A 447 -17.90 0.99 22.31
N LEU A 448 -18.77 0.99 21.29
CA LEU A 448 -20.21 0.86 21.47
C LEU A 448 -20.57 -0.54 21.99
N GLY A 449 -21.08 -0.61 23.23
CA GLY A 449 -21.56 -1.86 23.81
C GLY A 449 -20.46 -2.78 24.33
N ALA A 450 -19.19 -2.34 24.37
CA ALA A 450 -18.21 -2.98 25.23
C ALA A 450 -18.66 -2.75 26.69
N PRO A 451 -18.92 -3.81 27.48
CA PRO A 451 -18.89 -3.64 28.92
C PRO A 451 -17.48 -3.15 29.29
N ASP A 452 -17.28 -2.59 30.48
CA ASP A 452 -15.96 -2.25 31.04
C ASP A 452 -14.96 -3.43 31.12
N THR A 453 -15.23 -4.55 30.44
CA THR A 453 -14.57 -5.86 30.50
C THR A 453 -13.84 -6.25 29.22
N ALA A 454 -13.94 -5.50 28.11
CA ALA A 454 -13.10 -5.75 26.92
C ALA A 454 -11.67 -5.21 27.06
N SER A 455 -11.39 -4.52 28.17
CA SER A 455 -10.04 -4.31 28.68
C SER A 455 -9.53 -5.62 29.29
N PHE A 456 -8.39 -6.12 28.80
CA PHE A 456 -7.55 -7.00 29.62
C PHE A 456 -7.41 -6.41 31.02
N GLY A 457 -7.80 -7.20 32.03
CA GLY A 457 -7.62 -6.88 33.45
C GLY A 457 -8.40 -5.65 33.92
N SER A 458 -9.60 -5.88 34.44
CA SER A 458 -10.19 -5.06 35.51
C SER A 458 -9.35 -5.18 36.79
N THR A 459 -8.07 -4.85 36.74
CA THR A 459 -7.24 -4.68 37.92
C THR A 459 -7.20 -3.19 38.23
N GLU A 460 -7.39 -2.83 39.51
CA GLU A 460 -7.22 -1.46 40.03
C GLU A 460 -5.88 -0.82 39.59
N ILE A 461 -4.93 -1.66 39.17
CA ILE A 461 -3.61 -1.38 38.61
C ILE A 461 -3.67 -0.61 37.27
N ALA A 462 -4.62 -0.86 36.35
CA ALA A 462 -4.69 -0.13 35.06
C ALA A 462 -5.21 1.32 35.20
N ASN A 463 -5.68 1.70 36.39
CA ASN A 463 -6.23 3.02 36.70
C ASN A 463 -5.26 3.92 37.46
N GLN A 464 -4.03 3.46 37.76
CA GLN A 464 -3.01 4.24 38.47
C GLN A 464 -1.96 4.80 37.51
N LEU A 465 -1.54 6.05 37.74
CA LEU A 465 -0.50 6.74 36.94
C LEU A 465 0.90 6.10 37.06
N SER A 466 1.13 5.31 38.11
CA SER A 466 2.40 4.64 38.41
C SER A 466 2.64 3.37 37.59
N THR A 467 1.60 2.80 37.01
CA THR A 467 1.59 1.50 36.35
C THR A 467 1.41 1.69 34.85
N LYS A 468 2.54 1.83 34.17
CA LYS A 468 2.59 1.95 32.70
C LYS A 468 2.47 0.55 32.11
N PRO A 469 1.38 0.19 31.41
CA PRO A 469 1.42 -1.00 30.57
C PRO A 469 2.57 -0.85 29.56
N ASP A 470 3.35 -1.91 29.35
CA ASP A 470 4.39 -1.93 28.33
C ASP A 470 3.73 -2.01 26.94
N LEU A 471 3.33 -0.85 26.44
CA LEU A 471 2.68 -0.71 25.13
C LEU A 471 3.68 -0.76 23.97
N SER A 472 4.96 -1.07 24.23
CA SER A 472 5.98 -1.22 23.19
C SER A 472 5.81 -2.51 22.37
N SER A 473 5.10 -3.51 22.92
CA SER A 473 4.76 -4.77 22.27
C SER A 473 3.26 -4.90 22.03
N HIS A 474 2.74 -4.11 21.07
CA HIS A 474 1.46 -4.32 20.37
C HIS A 474 0.24 -4.75 21.21
N GLU A 475 -0.45 -3.80 21.86
CA GLU A 475 -1.73 -4.13 22.49
C GLU A 475 -2.83 -3.05 22.38
N TYR A 476 -2.67 -1.92 21.68
CA TYR A 476 -3.76 -0.93 21.54
C TYR A 476 -3.80 -0.30 20.15
N TYR A 477 -4.99 -0.28 19.53
CA TYR A 477 -5.22 0.48 18.28
C TYR A 477 -5.18 2.00 18.55
N ILE A 478 -4.95 2.81 17.52
CA ILE A 478 -4.99 4.27 17.55
C ILE A 478 -6.33 4.73 16.96
N GLY A 479 -7.26 5.08 17.83
CA GLY A 479 -8.61 5.55 17.52
C GLY A 479 -8.68 7.08 17.51
N ILE A 480 -9.02 7.63 16.34
CA ILE A 480 -9.17 9.07 16.11
C ILE A 480 -10.59 9.36 15.63
N GLY A 481 -11.28 10.30 16.28
CA GLY A 481 -12.64 10.66 15.87
C GLY A 481 -12.65 11.43 14.54
N ILE A 482 -12.08 12.63 14.56
CA ILE A 482 -11.95 13.49 13.39
C ILE A 482 -10.47 13.84 13.22
N ASN A 483 -9.91 13.57 12.04
CA ASN A 483 -8.54 13.90 11.68
C ASN A 483 -8.51 14.84 10.47
N ILE A 484 -7.88 15.99 10.61
CA ILE A 484 -7.69 16.97 9.54
C ILE A 484 -6.19 17.15 9.31
N THR A 485 -5.74 17.04 8.06
CA THR A 485 -4.34 17.23 7.67
C THR A 485 -4.22 18.20 6.50
N ASN A 486 -3.17 19.04 6.48
CA ASN A 486 -2.81 19.89 5.33
C ASN A 486 -3.97 20.74 4.79
N PHE A 487 -4.74 21.38 5.69
CA PHE A 487 -5.95 22.12 5.35
C PHE A 487 -5.72 23.63 5.15
N SER A 488 -6.35 24.22 4.15
CA SER A 488 -6.44 25.67 3.88
C SER A 488 -7.90 26.15 4.00
N ASP A 489 -8.11 27.46 4.14
CA ASP A 489 -9.46 28.07 4.16
C ASP A 489 -10.32 27.73 5.40
N ASN A 490 -11.64 27.61 5.25
CA ASN A 490 -12.59 27.59 6.36
C ASN A 490 -12.90 26.16 6.84
N LEU A 491 -12.56 25.87 8.10
CA LEU A 491 -12.91 24.61 8.77
C LEU A 491 -13.85 24.88 9.94
N GLU A 492 -15.03 24.27 9.92
CA GLU A 492 -15.96 24.26 11.05
C GLU A 492 -16.23 22.83 11.54
N ILE A 493 -15.83 22.54 12.77
CA ILE A 493 -16.17 21.30 13.48
C ILE A 493 -17.06 21.68 14.67
N LYS A 494 -18.36 21.38 14.58
CA LYS A 494 -19.31 21.82 15.61
C LYS A 494 -20.40 20.82 15.97
N ASN A 495 -20.87 20.89 17.21
CA ASN A 495 -21.99 20.07 17.70
C ASN A 495 -21.78 18.55 17.57
N ASN A 496 -20.55 18.07 17.43
CA ASN A 496 -20.28 16.64 17.34
C ASN A 496 -20.20 16.03 18.74
N LYS A 497 -20.66 14.78 18.88
CA LYS A 497 -20.47 13.97 20.09
C LYS A 497 -19.51 12.82 19.76
N ILE A 498 -18.30 12.89 20.28
CA ILE A 498 -17.19 11.97 19.99
C ILE A 498 -16.88 11.20 21.27
N ARG A 499 -17.04 9.88 21.23
CA ARG A 499 -16.90 9.00 22.39
C ARG A 499 -15.83 7.93 22.14
N ASN A 500 -15.11 7.60 23.20
CA ASN A 500 -14.24 6.43 23.28
C ASN A 500 -13.17 6.40 22.18
N MET A 501 -12.54 7.57 21.95
CA MET A 501 -11.31 7.67 21.16
C MET A 501 -10.13 7.52 22.12
N ASN A 502 -9.24 6.56 21.85
CA ASN A 502 -8.07 6.30 22.71
C ASN A 502 -6.83 7.11 22.30
N SER A 503 -6.86 7.80 21.16
CA SER A 503 -5.75 8.67 20.71
C SER A 503 -6.15 10.13 20.69
N SER A 504 -7.15 10.51 19.89
CA SER A 504 -7.61 11.90 19.80
C SER A 504 -9.09 11.99 19.44
N GLY A 505 -9.84 12.84 20.15
CA GLY A 505 -11.22 13.15 19.75
C GLY A 505 -11.24 13.92 18.43
N ILE A 506 -10.56 15.07 18.41
CA ILE A 506 -10.32 15.90 17.23
C ILE A 506 -8.81 16.11 17.09
N SER A 507 -8.29 15.87 15.89
CA SER A 507 -6.88 16.04 15.53
C SER A 507 -6.78 16.93 14.29
N ILE A 508 -5.96 17.98 14.38
CA ILE A 508 -5.65 18.89 13.29
C ILE A 508 -4.14 18.99 13.17
N ILE A 509 -3.59 18.64 12.01
CA ILE A 509 -2.15 18.52 11.80
C ILE A 509 -1.71 19.26 10.53
N ASP A 510 -0.62 20.02 10.63
CA ASP A 510 0.08 20.66 9.49
C ASP A 510 -0.82 21.58 8.63
N ASN A 511 -1.63 22.42 9.27
CA ASN A 511 -2.51 23.35 8.56
C ASN A 511 -1.78 24.57 7.97
N PHE A 512 -2.30 25.08 6.86
CA PHE A 512 -1.76 26.25 6.17
C PHE A 512 -2.05 27.56 6.89
N ILE A 513 -1.24 28.56 6.53
CA ILE A 513 -1.22 29.93 7.06
C ILE A 513 -2.51 30.73 6.83
N ASP A 514 -3.33 30.33 5.87
CA ASP A 514 -4.57 30.96 5.43
C ASP A 514 -5.82 30.31 6.04
N SER A 515 -5.66 29.26 6.87
CA SER A 515 -6.80 28.56 7.46
C SER A 515 -7.51 29.34 8.58
N ASP A 516 -8.85 29.31 8.57
CA ASP A 516 -9.74 29.76 9.65
C ASP A 516 -10.45 28.55 10.28
N VAL A 517 -9.99 28.15 11.47
CA VAL A 517 -10.42 26.94 12.15
C VAL A 517 -11.34 27.26 13.32
N LYS A 518 -12.55 26.71 13.30
CA LYS A 518 -13.54 26.84 14.38
C LYS A 518 -13.93 25.46 14.90
N ILE A 519 -13.58 25.20 16.15
CA ILE A 519 -13.98 23.98 16.89
C ILE A 519 -14.93 24.41 18.00
N THR A 520 -16.23 24.22 17.81
CA THR A 520 -17.23 24.79 18.73
C THR A 520 -18.31 23.82 19.19
N GLU A 521 -18.67 23.86 20.47
CA GLU A 521 -19.84 23.13 20.99
C GLU A 521 -19.77 21.60 20.77
N ASN A 522 -18.55 21.02 20.70
CA ASN A 522 -18.37 19.57 20.62
C ASN A 522 -18.33 18.95 22.02
N ILE A 523 -18.84 17.74 22.14
CA ILE A 523 -18.78 16.91 23.34
C ILE A 523 -17.79 15.77 23.06
N ILE A 524 -16.67 15.72 23.78
CA ILE A 524 -15.63 14.70 23.64
C ILE A 524 -15.54 13.94 24.96
N GLU A 525 -15.83 12.66 24.94
CA GLU A 525 -15.83 11.81 26.13
C GLU A 525 -14.98 10.57 25.88
N SER A 526 -14.19 10.14 26.86
CA SER A 526 -13.48 8.86 26.73
C SER A 526 -13.43 8.16 28.08
N THR A 527 -13.89 6.91 28.10
CA THR A 527 -13.81 6.00 29.25
C THR A 527 -12.85 4.85 29.00
N ILE A 528 -12.09 4.88 27.89
CA ILE A 528 -11.15 3.82 27.49
C ILE A 528 -9.68 4.27 27.68
N PRO A 529 -8.77 3.36 28.07
CA PRO A 529 -7.34 3.65 28.17
C PRO A 529 -6.78 4.28 26.88
N GLY A 530 -5.82 5.19 27.02
CA GLY A 530 -5.18 5.85 25.88
C GLY A 530 -4.12 4.98 25.21
N SER A 531 -3.85 5.23 23.92
CA SER A 531 -2.97 4.40 23.08
C SER A 531 -1.52 4.92 22.96
N TYR A 532 -1.17 6.04 23.61
CA TYR A 532 0.15 6.68 23.52
C TYR A 532 0.65 6.86 22.08
N PRO A 533 -0.15 7.50 21.21
CA PRO A 533 0.14 7.57 19.78
C PRO A 533 1.53 8.17 19.53
N PHE A 534 2.32 7.53 18.67
CA PHE A 534 3.63 8.02 18.20
C PHE A 534 4.64 8.33 19.33
N ARG A 535 4.67 7.50 20.38
CA ARG A 535 5.55 7.66 21.56
C ARG A 535 5.37 8.99 22.29
N ARG A 536 4.19 9.61 22.18
CA ARG A 536 3.92 10.86 22.88
C ARG A 536 3.98 10.68 24.39
N PRO A 537 4.26 11.78 25.13
CA PRO A 537 4.27 11.75 26.58
C PRO A 537 2.87 11.61 27.20
N GLU A 538 1.83 11.93 26.43
CA GLU A 538 0.42 11.81 26.80
C GLU A 538 -0.19 10.54 26.18
N ALA A 539 -1.13 9.89 26.88
CA ALA A 539 -1.82 8.68 26.43
C ALA A 539 -2.85 8.97 25.33
N GLY A 540 -3.41 10.17 25.32
CA GLY A 540 -4.35 10.66 24.31
C GLY A 540 -4.74 12.12 24.55
N ASN A 541 -5.54 12.69 23.65
CA ASN A 541 -5.96 14.09 23.69
C ASN A 541 -7.47 14.23 23.44
N GLY A 542 -8.14 15.17 24.10
CA GLY A 542 -9.48 15.59 23.67
C GLY A 542 -9.41 16.27 22.30
N ILE A 543 -8.69 17.40 22.24
CA ILE A 543 -8.40 18.15 21.02
C ILE A 543 -6.89 18.28 20.87
N LEU A 544 -6.37 17.89 19.71
CA LEU A 544 -4.97 18.03 19.32
C LEU A 544 -4.86 18.95 18.11
N ILE A 545 -4.01 19.96 18.22
CA ILE A 545 -3.52 20.77 17.10
C ILE A 545 -2.01 20.70 17.11
N GLN A 546 -1.40 20.31 15.99
CA GLN A 546 0.05 20.18 15.88
C GLN A 546 0.57 20.60 14.51
N ASN A 547 1.71 21.30 14.49
CA ASN A 547 2.51 21.46 13.28
C ASN A 547 3.87 20.75 13.46
N SER A 548 4.33 20.04 12.44
CA SER A 548 5.61 19.36 12.42
C SER A 548 6.75 20.30 11.99
N SER A 549 7.99 19.95 12.32
CA SER A 549 9.18 20.82 12.23
C SER A 549 9.65 21.16 10.82
N ASN A 550 9.14 20.46 9.81
CA ASN A 550 9.58 20.58 8.43
C ASN A 550 8.72 21.56 7.61
N TYR A 551 7.72 22.20 8.23
CA TYR A 551 6.70 22.96 7.52
C TYR A 551 6.67 24.43 7.96
N TRP A 552 6.47 25.32 6.97
CA TRP A 552 6.51 26.78 7.09
C TRP A 552 5.52 27.31 8.15
N PRO A 553 5.83 28.43 8.84
CA PRO A 553 5.11 28.84 10.04
C PRO A 553 3.63 29.20 9.81
N SER A 554 2.73 28.58 10.58
CA SER A 554 1.27 28.73 10.58
C SER A 554 0.77 30.06 11.20
N THR A 555 0.00 30.87 10.47
CA THR A 555 -0.92 31.91 11.01
C THR A 555 -2.37 31.54 10.74
N SER A 556 -2.79 30.38 11.23
CA SER A 556 -4.23 30.11 11.21
C SER A 556 -4.95 31.03 12.21
N SER A 557 -6.11 31.55 11.81
CA SER A 557 -7.12 32.03 12.76
C SER A 557 -7.73 30.81 13.42
N MET A 558 -7.78 30.77 14.75
CA MET A 558 -8.25 29.58 15.45
C MET A 558 -9.12 29.93 16.64
N LYS A 559 -10.32 29.34 16.68
CA LYS A 559 -11.27 29.48 17.78
C LYS A 559 -11.71 28.12 18.28
N ILE A 560 -11.36 27.80 19.52
CA ILE A 560 -11.81 26.61 20.24
C ILE A 560 -12.74 27.06 21.35
N SER A 561 -14.05 26.89 21.19
CA SER A 561 -14.99 27.46 22.16
C SER A 561 -16.24 26.65 22.46
N GLY A 562 -16.65 26.63 23.74
CA GLY A 562 -17.89 25.97 24.14
C GLY A 562 -17.83 24.44 24.11
N ASN A 563 -16.64 23.84 23.98
CA ASN A 563 -16.50 22.39 23.95
C ASN A 563 -16.54 21.81 25.36
N ILE A 564 -17.10 20.60 25.50
CA ILE A 564 -17.15 19.84 26.74
C ILE A 564 -16.25 18.61 26.56
N LEU A 565 -15.18 18.54 27.33
CA LEU A 565 -14.23 17.43 27.33
C LEU A 565 -14.34 16.70 28.67
N ASN A 566 -14.72 15.43 28.66
CA ASN A 566 -14.83 14.60 29.86
C ASN A 566 -14.04 13.30 29.69
N ILE A 567 -12.82 13.27 30.24
CA ILE A 567 -11.89 12.17 30.05
C ILE A 567 -11.68 11.44 31.38
N ASP A 568 -12.20 10.21 31.47
CA ASP A 568 -12.27 9.43 32.72
C ASP A 568 -11.16 8.38 32.84
N ARG A 569 -10.03 8.61 32.16
CA ARG A 569 -8.84 7.75 32.18
C ARG A 569 -7.56 8.56 32.36
N PRO A 570 -6.52 7.97 32.99
CA PRO A 570 -5.30 8.69 33.32
C PRO A 570 -4.46 9.04 32.08
N ASP A 571 -3.50 9.95 32.25
CA ASP A 571 -2.47 10.36 31.28
C ASP A 571 -2.95 11.06 29.99
N TYR A 572 -4.22 11.44 29.91
CA TYR A 572 -4.72 12.29 28.83
C TYR A 572 -4.39 13.77 29.03
N CYS A 573 -4.43 14.53 27.92
CA CYS A 573 -4.58 15.99 27.94
C CYS A 573 -5.97 16.38 27.44
N GLY A 574 -6.49 17.51 27.93
CA GLY A 574 -7.72 18.10 27.40
C GLY A 574 -7.49 18.65 25.99
N ILE A 575 -6.88 19.83 25.91
CA ILE A 575 -6.56 20.53 24.66
C ILE A 575 -5.04 20.69 24.54
N VAL A 576 -4.47 20.31 23.39
CA VAL A 576 -3.03 20.43 23.11
C VAL A 576 -2.81 21.21 21.83
N LEU A 577 -2.02 22.28 21.90
CA LEU A 577 -1.55 23.07 20.75
C LEU A 577 -0.02 23.04 20.69
N LYS A 578 0.54 22.39 19.67
CA LYS A 578 1.98 22.34 19.41
C LYS A 578 2.31 23.08 18.13
N THR A 579 3.09 24.16 18.22
CA THR A 579 3.44 25.00 17.07
C THR A 579 4.94 25.29 17.05
N ASN A 580 5.63 25.02 15.94
CA ASN A 580 7.01 25.47 15.74
C ASN A 580 6.99 26.96 15.38
N ILE A 581 7.34 27.80 16.34
CA ILE A 581 7.38 29.25 16.13
C ILE A 581 8.82 29.65 15.78
N GLN A 582 9.05 30.16 14.57
CA GLN A 582 10.26 30.93 14.29
C GLN A 582 10.13 32.32 14.92
N GLU A 583 11.16 32.77 15.63
CA GLU A 583 11.25 34.14 16.18
C GLU A 583 11.11 35.19 15.06
N GLY A 584 10.24 36.19 15.24
CA GLY A 584 10.15 37.36 14.35
C GLY A 584 8.88 37.49 13.50
N LEU A 585 7.94 36.55 13.57
CA LEU A 585 6.60 36.72 12.97
C LEU A 585 5.62 37.29 13.99
N ASP A 586 5.14 38.50 13.73
CA ASP A 586 4.18 39.27 14.53
C ASP A 586 2.81 38.54 14.62
N ARG A 587 2.61 37.70 15.66
CA ARG A 587 1.50 36.72 15.68
C ARG A 587 0.96 36.45 17.07
N THR A 588 0.05 37.30 17.55
CA THR A 588 -0.45 37.19 18.94
C THR A 588 -1.95 37.37 19.16
N GLU A 589 -2.78 37.67 18.14
CA GLU A 589 -4.21 37.95 18.37
C GLU A 589 -5.19 36.91 17.80
N LYS A 590 -4.74 35.90 17.06
CA LYS A 590 -5.64 35.07 16.24
C LYS A 590 -6.09 33.73 16.84
N THR A 591 -5.46 33.23 17.90
CA THR A 591 -5.85 31.95 18.55
C THR A 591 -6.56 32.20 19.89
N ARG A 592 -7.77 31.65 20.02
CA ARG A 592 -8.66 31.85 21.18
C ARG A 592 -9.22 30.51 21.68
N ILE A 593 -8.95 30.18 22.94
CA ILE A 593 -9.52 29.03 23.66
C ILE A 593 -10.45 29.56 24.74
N ILE A 594 -11.77 29.50 24.50
CA ILE A 594 -12.75 30.28 25.27
C ILE A 594 -13.94 29.43 25.72
N LYS A 595 -14.35 29.52 26.99
CA LYS A 595 -15.60 28.88 27.47
C LYS A 595 -15.66 27.37 27.26
N ASN A 596 -14.54 26.68 27.31
CA ASN A 596 -14.52 25.21 27.28
C ASN A 596 -14.66 24.66 28.70
N ASN A 597 -15.33 23.53 28.85
CA ASN A 597 -15.42 22.78 30.10
C ASN A 597 -14.58 21.51 29.98
N ILE A 598 -13.48 21.43 30.71
CA ILE A 598 -12.49 20.37 30.60
C ILE A 598 -12.39 19.65 31.95
N ARG A 599 -12.89 18.42 31.98
CA ARG A 599 -12.72 17.50 33.10
C ARG A 599 -11.75 16.39 32.70
N ILE A 600 -10.68 16.26 33.47
CA ILE A 600 -9.71 15.16 33.33
C ILE A 600 -9.58 14.43 34.66
N LYS A 601 -9.70 13.10 34.65
CA LYS A 601 -9.62 12.29 35.88
C LYS A 601 -8.27 12.41 36.57
N GLU A 602 -7.20 12.15 35.83
CA GLU A 602 -5.81 12.23 36.30
C GLU A 602 -4.87 12.42 35.09
N GLY A 603 -4.63 13.67 34.66
CA GLY A 603 -3.99 13.96 33.37
C GLY A 603 -2.78 14.87 33.44
N GLN A 604 -2.09 15.05 32.30
CA GLN A 604 -0.95 15.96 32.23
C GLN A 604 -1.39 17.43 32.39
N ALA A 605 -2.32 17.88 31.56
CA ALA A 605 -2.85 19.24 31.63
C ALA A 605 -4.27 19.34 31.06
N CYS A 606 -5.09 20.26 31.58
CA CYS A 606 -6.35 20.61 30.93
C CYS A 606 -6.08 21.29 29.58
N ILE A 607 -5.12 22.21 29.54
CA ILE A 607 -4.64 22.87 28.32
C ILE A 607 -3.11 22.84 28.29
N LYS A 608 -2.52 22.46 27.14
CA LYS A 608 -1.06 22.44 26.93
C LYS A 608 -0.72 23.17 25.63
N VAL A 609 0.20 24.13 25.71
CA VAL A 609 0.54 25.01 24.59
C VAL A 609 2.04 25.28 24.51
N ASP A 610 2.59 25.45 23.30
CA ASP A 610 4.03 25.72 23.08
C ASP A 610 4.38 27.23 23.05
N SER A 611 3.41 28.15 23.14
CA SER A 611 3.65 29.60 23.05
C SER A 611 2.76 30.42 23.98
N GLY A 612 3.28 31.57 24.42
CA GLY A 612 2.59 32.50 25.31
C GLY A 612 1.66 33.50 24.63
N MET A 613 1.62 33.54 23.30
CA MET A 613 0.90 34.58 22.55
C MET A 613 -0.49 34.07 22.09
N MET A 614 -1.39 33.81 23.04
CA MET A 614 -2.75 33.31 22.80
C MET A 614 -3.73 33.68 23.93
N SER A 615 -5.03 33.74 23.62
CA SER A 615 -6.09 34.03 24.60
C SER A 615 -6.73 32.76 25.14
N ILE A 616 -6.55 32.48 26.44
CA ILE A 616 -7.18 31.37 27.16
C ILE A 616 -8.11 31.96 28.24
N ILE A 617 -9.43 32.03 27.96
CA ILE A 617 -10.36 32.87 28.73
C ILE A 617 -11.65 32.12 29.08
N ASP A 618 -12.20 32.33 30.29
CA ASP A 618 -13.52 31.82 30.73
C ASP A 618 -13.67 30.28 30.64
N ASN A 619 -12.58 29.50 30.67
CA ASN A 619 -12.66 28.04 30.65
C ASN A 619 -12.88 27.49 32.07
N LYS A 620 -13.59 26.37 32.18
CA LYS A 620 -13.77 25.63 33.45
C LYS A 620 -12.90 24.38 33.44
N PHE A 621 -12.08 24.19 34.46
CA PHE A 621 -11.23 23.03 34.66
C PHE A 621 -11.68 22.25 35.90
N SER A 622 -11.73 20.93 35.80
CA SER A 622 -12.10 20.06 36.93
C SER A 622 -11.38 18.70 36.88
N GLY A 623 -11.33 18.03 38.03
CA GLY A 623 -10.69 16.72 38.21
C GLY A 623 -9.25 16.85 38.74
N ASN A 624 -8.35 15.94 38.36
CA ASN A 624 -6.97 15.95 38.84
C ASN A 624 -5.99 16.12 37.68
N ALA A 625 -5.03 17.05 37.80
CA ALA A 625 -4.03 17.28 36.77
C ALA A 625 -2.73 17.85 37.31
N PHE A 626 -1.60 17.65 36.63
CA PHE A 626 -0.36 18.34 37.01
C PHE A 626 -0.45 19.85 36.72
N PHE A 627 -1.19 20.24 35.67
CA PHE A 627 -1.35 21.63 35.27
C PHE A 627 -2.80 21.92 34.84
N GLY A 628 -3.36 23.07 35.24
CA GLY A 628 -4.55 23.60 34.56
C GLY A 628 -4.18 24.03 33.13
N VAL A 629 -3.20 24.93 33.04
CA VAL A 629 -2.60 25.38 31.78
C VAL A 629 -1.08 25.18 31.84
N MET A 630 -0.53 24.42 30.89
CA MET A 630 0.91 24.19 30.72
C MET A 630 1.41 24.97 29.50
N VAL A 631 2.38 25.87 29.69
CA VAL A 631 3.04 26.61 28.61
C VAL A 631 4.50 26.16 28.51
N LYS A 632 4.90 25.59 27.38
CA LYS A 632 6.28 25.13 27.15
C LYS A 632 7.10 26.25 26.51
N SER A 633 7.90 26.98 27.29
CA SER A 633 8.91 27.88 26.72
C SER A 633 10.20 27.11 26.42
N ASP A 634 10.89 27.43 25.32
CA ASP A 634 12.14 26.76 24.85
C ASP A 634 13.34 26.79 25.81
N LYS A 635 13.21 27.33 27.04
CA LYS A 635 14.31 27.51 28.01
C LYS A 635 13.99 27.08 29.45
N ILE A 636 13.36 25.93 29.69
CA ILE A 636 13.16 25.46 31.08
C ILE A 636 13.97 24.20 31.38
N THR A 637 15.06 24.42 32.14
CA THR A 637 15.75 23.40 32.93
C THR A 637 14.77 22.77 33.94
N PRO A 638 14.81 21.45 34.20
CA PRO A 638 13.73 20.71 34.89
C PRO A 638 13.40 21.13 36.33
N THR A 639 14.19 22.01 36.93
CA THR A 639 14.13 22.35 38.37
C THR A 639 13.35 23.62 38.72
N LEU A 640 12.81 24.38 37.74
CA LEU A 640 12.16 25.68 37.99
C LEU A 640 10.70 25.81 37.52
N ALA A 641 10.09 24.74 36.99
CA ALA A 641 8.77 24.81 36.35
C ALA A 641 7.56 24.77 37.31
N SER A 642 7.75 24.59 38.61
CA SER A 642 6.65 24.30 39.54
C SER A 642 5.81 25.50 39.97
N GLN A 643 6.12 26.75 39.57
CA GLN A 643 5.47 27.91 40.23
C GLN A 643 5.25 29.21 39.41
N LYS A 644 5.23 29.19 38.08
CA LYS A 644 4.87 30.41 37.32
C LYS A 644 3.96 30.14 36.12
N SER A 645 2.64 30.31 36.31
CA SER A 645 1.69 30.60 35.22
C SER A 645 0.56 31.56 35.62
N ASN A 646 0.79 32.41 36.63
CA ASN A 646 -0.21 33.41 37.07
C ASN A 646 -0.63 34.42 35.99
N ASP A 647 0.10 34.55 34.87
CA ASP A 647 -0.17 35.54 33.82
C ASP A 647 -1.16 35.10 32.72
N TYR A 648 -1.60 33.84 32.68
CA TYR A 648 -2.62 33.37 31.70
C TYR A 648 -4.06 33.37 32.25
N ASN A 649 -4.26 34.02 33.40
CA ASN A 649 -5.53 34.09 34.12
C ASN A 649 -6.42 35.25 33.64
N ALA A 650 -7.11 35.06 32.52
CA ALA A 650 -8.35 35.78 32.26
C ALA A 650 -9.54 34.86 32.62
N ASN A 651 -10.08 35.00 33.83
CA ASN A 651 -11.36 34.40 34.27
C ASN A 651 -11.54 32.86 34.10
N ASN A 652 -10.48 32.07 34.05
CA ASN A 652 -10.64 30.60 34.03
C ASN A 652 -11.04 30.10 35.44
N ASP A 653 -12.06 29.25 35.51
CA ASP A 653 -12.54 28.61 36.74
C ASP A 653 -11.77 27.31 37.00
N ILE A 654 -10.97 27.30 38.06
CA ILE A 654 -10.18 26.15 38.51
C ILE A 654 -10.65 25.60 39.86
N THR A 655 -11.81 26.03 40.36
CA THR A 655 -12.29 25.71 41.71
C THR A 655 -12.50 24.22 41.94
N GLU A 656 -12.80 23.47 40.88
CA GLU A 656 -13.01 22.01 40.89
C GLU A 656 -11.77 21.23 40.40
N LEU A 657 -10.65 21.90 40.14
CA LEU A 657 -9.38 21.29 39.71
C LEU A 657 -8.45 21.09 40.90
N GLN A 658 -8.02 19.85 41.12
CA GLN A 658 -6.98 19.50 42.07
C GLN A 658 -5.65 19.34 41.33
N LEU A 659 -4.64 20.12 41.73
CA LEU A 659 -3.29 19.97 41.21
C LEU A 659 -2.57 18.85 41.95
N ILE A 660 -2.04 17.87 41.20
CA ILE A 660 -1.26 16.76 41.74
C ILE A 660 0.25 17.05 41.63
N ASP A 661 1.03 16.67 42.65
CA ASP A 661 2.46 16.95 42.68
C ASP A 661 3.20 16.29 41.51
N PRO A 662 4.15 16.99 40.85
CA PRO A 662 4.93 16.43 39.76
C PRO A 662 5.87 15.35 40.29
N TRP A 663 5.40 14.10 40.33
CA TRP A 663 6.28 12.96 40.46
C TRP A 663 7.18 12.93 39.22
N PHE A 664 8.47 13.15 39.44
CA PHE A 664 9.51 13.10 38.42
C PHE A 664 9.24 11.92 37.50
N ARG A 665 9.02 12.20 36.21
CA ARG A 665 9.03 11.16 35.21
C ARG A 665 10.35 10.42 35.36
N ILE A 666 10.27 9.17 35.80
CA ILE A 666 11.21 8.13 35.38
C ILE A 666 11.28 8.31 33.86
N THR A 667 12.38 8.90 33.41
CA THR A 667 12.79 8.96 32.01
C THR A 667 12.47 7.60 31.44
N ARG A 668 11.63 7.55 30.39
CA ARG A 668 11.48 6.31 29.61
C ARG A 668 12.92 5.91 29.30
N ASN A 669 13.38 4.77 29.80
CA ASN A 669 14.62 4.20 29.30
C ASN A 669 14.44 4.19 27.79
N GLU A 670 15.32 4.88 27.07
CA GLU A 670 15.44 4.64 25.64
C GLU A 670 15.54 3.11 25.48
N PRO A 671 14.75 2.49 24.59
CA PRO A 671 14.99 1.08 24.31
C PRO A 671 16.45 0.94 23.89
N VAL A 672 17.14 0.00 24.52
CA VAL A 672 18.49 -0.43 24.13
C VAL A 672 18.46 -0.66 22.62
N LYS A 673 19.45 -0.06 21.95
CA LYS A 673 19.65 -0.06 20.49
C LYS A 673 19.35 -1.38 19.80
#